data_AF-A0A6P5TYR1-F1
#
_entry.id   AF-A0A6P5TYR1-F1
#
_cell.length_a   1.000
_cell.length_b   1.000
_cell.length_c   1.000
_cell.angle_alpha   90.00
_cell.angle_beta   90.00
_cell.angle_gamma   90.00
#
_symmetry.space_group_name_H-M   'P 1'
#
loop_
_entity.id
_entity.type
_entity.pdbx_description
1 polymer ?
#
loop_
_entity_poly.entity_id
_entity_poly.type
_entity_poly.pdbx_seq_one_letter_code
_entity_poly.pdbx_strand_id
1 'polypeptide(L)'
;MSSQRVQLDIQDHHVVMDNGILQVTLSKPDGIVTRIQYNGIDNLLEVLNEEVNRGYWDLVWSEAGSVGTTGTFDVIKGTEFEVIVESDEQVEVSFTRKWNPSQKGKLVPLNIDKRFIMLRNSSGFYSYAIYDHLKEWPPFNLPQTRIVFKLRKEKFQYMAIADNRQRYMPLPDDRSQERSKVLDVPEAVLLVNPIEPEFKGEVVMDNGILQVTLSKPDGIVTRIQYNGIDNLLEVLSDEVDRGYWDLVWSEAGSVGTTGTFDVIKGTKFEVIVESDEQVEVSFTRKWNPSQKGKLVPLNIDKRFIMLRNSSGFYSYAIYDHLKEWPPFNLPQTRIVFKLRKEKFQYMAIADNRQRYMPLPDDRSQERSKVLDVPEAVLLVNPIEPEFKGEVDDKYEYSSENQNLRIHGWICMDPPVGFWQITPSDEFRSGGPLKQNLTSHVGPYCLAMFLSAHYSGEDLVLKLKPDEPWKKVFGPVFIYLNSATSNANDDPSPLWEDAKHQMMTEVQKWPYDFPASSEFPPSDQRGNVSGRIQVRDRYVSEDCIPGKGAYVGLAPPGDAGSFQRDCKGYQFWTRADEHGYYSIKNIREGQYNLYAWVPGFIGDYRYDAAINITAGCDSDVGELVYEPPRDGPTLWEIGIPDRSAAEFYVPDPNPNYINKLYVNHPDRFRQYGLWERYADLYPDQDLIYTVGTSDYAKDWFFAQVTRKKDDDTYEGTTWQIKFQLDNVNKSGTFKLRISLATANIAELQIRINDPKADPPLFTTGVIGKDNTILRHGIHGLYWLYSIDIPATLLVEGNNTLFLTQPISDSPLPAFHGLMYDYIRLEGPPSSTSTRGVKPANIAPNTSLD
;
A
#
# COMPACT_ATOMS: atom_id res chain seq x y z
N MET A 1 44.97 -24.70 -24.74
CA MET A 1 46.11 -23.88 -24.30
C MET A 1 47.28 -24.83 -24.05
N SER A 2 48.47 -24.60 -24.62
CA SER A 2 49.62 -25.47 -24.31
C SER A 2 50.02 -25.24 -22.86
N SER A 3 50.05 -26.31 -22.07
CA SER A 3 50.51 -26.31 -20.68
C SER A 3 51.88 -25.62 -20.57
N GLN A 4 51.95 -24.48 -19.90
CA GLN A 4 53.22 -23.80 -19.61
C GLN A 4 54.03 -24.65 -18.62
N ARG A 5 55.36 -24.65 -18.76
CA ARG A 5 56.27 -25.26 -17.78
C ARG A 5 56.22 -24.51 -16.45
N VAL A 6 56.56 -25.17 -15.35
CA VAL A 6 56.82 -24.47 -14.08
C VAL A 6 58.10 -23.62 -14.22
N GLN A 7 58.07 -22.40 -13.70
CA GLN A 7 59.15 -21.42 -13.73
C GLN A 7 59.45 -20.98 -12.30
N LEU A 8 60.75 -20.80 -12.02
CA LEU A 8 61.25 -20.24 -10.78
C LEU A 8 62.05 -18.98 -11.11
N ASP A 9 61.68 -17.85 -10.49
CA ASP A 9 62.42 -16.60 -10.58
C ASP A 9 62.95 -16.22 -9.19
N ILE A 10 64.28 -16.08 -9.07
CA ILE A 10 64.96 -15.83 -7.81
C ILE A 10 65.50 -14.40 -7.83
N GLN A 11 64.94 -13.54 -6.99
CA GLN A 11 65.29 -12.14 -6.85
C GLN A 11 66.10 -11.92 -5.55
N ASP A 12 66.53 -10.67 -5.31
CA ASP A 12 67.32 -10.31 -4.12
C ASP A 12 66.54 -10.54 -2.82
N HIS A 13 65.24 -10.20 -2.80
CA HIS A 13 64.39 -10.26 -1.61
C HIS A 13 63.18 -11.18 -1.77
N HIS A 14 62.98 -11.75 -2.95
CA HIS A 14 61.81 -12.58 -3.26
C HIS A 14 62.17 -13.78 -4.12
N VAL A 15 61.30 -14.78 -4.11
CA VAL A 15 61.32 -15.94 -4.98
C VAL A 15 59.91 -16.15 -5.52
N VAL A 16 59.76 -16.26 -6.83
CA VAL A 16 58.47 -16.41 -7.51
C VAL A 16 58.42 -17.79 -8.15
N MET A 17 57.40 -18.56 -7.80
CA MET A 17 57.04 -19.80 -8.49
C MET A 17 55.82 -19.54 -9.37
N ASP A 18 55.88 -19.93 -10.64
CA ASP A 18 54.81 -19.72 -11.63
C ASP A 18 54.64 -20.96 -12.51
N ASN A 19 53.40 -21.43 -12.70
CA ASN A 19 53.10 -22.54 -13.60
C ASN A 19 52.14 -22.17 -14.76
N GLY A 20 51.92 -20.88 -14.97
CA GLY A 20 51.00 -20.32 -15.97
C GLY A 20 49.52 -20.34 -15.57
N ILE A 21 49.18 -20.95 -14.42
CA ILE A 21 47.82 -20.96 -13.84
C ILE A 21 47.81 -20.13 -12.56
N LEU A 22 48.80 -20.34 -11.70
CA LEU A 22 48.96 -19.74 -10.38
C LEU A 22 50.40 -19.25 -10.24
N GLN A 23 50.57 -18.05 -9.67
CA GLN A 23 51.87 -17.53 -9.29
C GLN A 23 51.92 -17.26 -7.78
N VAL A 24 53.00 -17.69 -7.12
CA VAL A 24 53.22 -17.52 -5.68
C VAL A 24 54.55 -16.81 -5.46
N THR A 25 54.53 -15.70 -4.73
CA THR A 25 55.73 -14.95 -4.33
C THR A 25 56.03 -15.17 -2.86
N LEU A 26 57.28 -15.53 -2.57
CA LEU A 26 57.82 -15.82 -1.25
C LEU A 26 58.93 -14.82 -0.93
N SER A 27 58.98 -14.29 0.30
CA SER A 27 60.12 -13.48 0.73
C SER A 27 61.37 -14.34 0.95
N LYS A 28 62.54 -13.76 0.70
CA LYS A 28 63.83 -14.44 0.80
C LYS A 28 64.76 -13.69 1.76
N PRO A 29 65.35 -14.36 2.77
CA PRO A 29 65.26 -15.80 3.08
C PRO A 29 64.11 -16.19 4.04
N ASP A 30 63.21 -15.27 4.41
CA ASP A 30 62.22 -15.52 5.47
C ASP A 30 61.20 -16.64 5.10
N GLY A 31 60.86 -16.80 3.81
CA GLY A 31 59.85 -17.74 3.34
C GLY A 31 58.43 -17.38 3.79
N ILE A 32 58.09 -16.09 3.75
CA ILE A 32 56.73 -15.57 3.95
C ILE A 32 56.05 -15.51 2.58
N VAL A 33 54.80 -15.94 2.48
CA VAL A 33 53.98 -15.80 1.28
C VAL A 33 53.48 -14.36 1.19
N THR A 34 54.06 -13.57 0.30
CA THR A 34 53.76 -12.12 0.17
C THR A 34 52.71 -11.84 -0.90
N ARG A 35 52.57 -12.73 -1.90
CA ARG A 35 51.59 -12.64 -2.98
C ARG A 35 51.17 -14.01 -3.50
N ILE A 36 49.88 -14.12 -3.84
CA ILE A 36 49.33 -15.24 -4.62
C ILE A 36 48.48 -14.63 -5.74
N GLN A 37 48.83 -14.85 -7.00
CA GLN A 37 48.11 -14.33 -8.17
C GLN A 37 47.41 -15.47 -8.90
N TYR A 38 46.11 -15.31 -9.16
CA TYR A 38 45.28 -16.34 -9.80
C TYR A 38 44.11 -15.72 -10.56
N ASN A 39 43.82 -16.24 -11.76
CA ASN A 39 42.64 -15.90 -12.57
C ASN A 39 42.37 -14.38 -12.72
N GLY A 40 43.41 -13.61 -13.03
CA GLY A 40 43.31 -12.15 -13.20
C GLY A 40 43.25 -11.33 -11.90
N ILE A 41 43.22 -11.97 -10.73
CA ILE A 41 43.36 -11.30 -9.43
C ILE A 41 44.85 -11.16 -9.10
N ASP A 42 45.29 -9.92 -8.91
CA ASP A 42 46.68 -9.50 -8.68
C ASP A 42 47.30 -10.10 -7.40
N ASN A 43 46.53 -10.10 -6.31
CA ASN A 43 46.90 -10.75 -5.07
C ASN A 43 45.63 -11.24 -4.35
N LEU A 44 45.58 -12.52 -4.00
CA LEU A 44 44.50 -13.10 -3.18
C LEU A 44 44.63 -12.72 -1.70
N LEU A 45 45.85 -12.38 -1.26
CA LEU A 45 46.15 -12.02 0.13
C LEU A 45 45.80 -10.55 0.42
N GLU A 46 45.42 -10.24 1.65
CA GLU A 46 45.02 -8.91 2.13
C GLU A 46 46.17 -7.91 1.94
N VAL A 47 46.01 -7.01 0.96
CA VAL A 47 47.06 -6.11 0.50
C VAL A 47 47.33 -4.97 1.49
N LEU A 48 46.36 -4.64 2.34
CA LEU A 48 46.51 -3.65 3.40
C LEU A 48 47.38 -4.14 4.56
N ASN A 49 47.63 -5.45 4.65
CA ASN A 49 48.59 -5.99 5.62
C ASN A 49 50.03 -5.81 5.12
N GLU A 50 50.94 -5.56 6.07
CA GLU A 50 52.38 -5.70 5.84
C GLU A 50 52.71 -7.10 5.30
N GLU A 51 53.71 -7.19 4.42
CA GLU A 51 54.03 -8.45 3.72
C GLU A 51 54.30 -9.62 4.67
N VAL A 52 54.97 -9.34 5.80
CA VAL A 52 55.26 -10.31 6.88
C VAL A 52 54.01 -10.89 7.55
N ASN A 53 52.85 -10.27 7.33
CA ASN A 53 51.58 -10.58 7.98
C ASN A 53 50.48 -11.04 6.98
N ARG A 54 50.86 -11.44 5.76
CA ARG A 54 49.91 -11.91 4.73
C ARG A 54 49.72 -13.41 4.77
N GLY A 55 50.74 -14.19 4.42
CA GLY A 55 50.72 -15.65 4.50
C GLY A 55 51.98 -16.20 5.14
N TYR A 56 51.87 -16.98 6.21
CA TYR A 56 53.03 -17.43 7.00
C TYR A 56 52.77 -18.72 7.75
N TRP A 57 53.86 -19.35 8.18
CA TRP A 57 53.82 -20.39 9.20
C TRP A 57 54.13 -19.79 10.57
N ASP A 58 53.40 -20.23 11.58
CA ASP A 58 53.66 -19.84 12.96
C ASP A 58 53.58 -21.03 13.91
N LEU A 59 54.09 -20.80 15.12
CA LEU A 59 53.99 -21.72 16.23
C LEU A 59 53.73 -20.96 17.54
N VAL A 60 53.01 -21.63 18.45
CA VAL A 60 52.82 -21.18 19.83
C VAL A 60 53.51 -22.21 20.71
N TRP A 61 54.51 -21.78 21.48
CA TRP A 61 55.34 -22.68 22.29
C TRP A 61 55.63 -22.10 23.68
N SER A 62 55.99 -22.94 24.64
CA SER A 62 56.37 -22.50 25.99
C SER A 62 57.47 -23.37 26.59
N GLU A 63 58.13 -22.88 27.65
CA GLU A 63 59.12 -23.68 28.37
C GLU A 63 58.47 -24.90 29.02
N ALA A 64 59.20 -26.01 29.06
CA ALA A 64 58.72 -27.24 29.70
C ALA A 64 58.33 -27.00 31.16
N GLY A 65 57.17 -27.52 31.56
CA GLY A 65 56.59 -27.31 32.90
C GLY A 65 55.60 -26.15 32.99
N SER A 66 55.46 -25.33 31.95
CA SER A 66 54.39 -24.33 31.86
C SER A 66 53.01 -25.00 31.79
N VAL A 67 52.03 -24.48 32.53
CA VAL A 67 50.64 -24.95 32.55
C VAL A 67 49.77 -24.10 31.61
N GLY A 68 48.91 -24.74 30.82
CA GLY A 68 48.00 -24.08 29.87
C GLY A 68 48.43 -24.19 28.41
N THR A 69 47.66 -23.56 27.51
CA THR A 69 47.89 -23.55 26.05
C THR A 69 48.46 -22.23 25.52
N THR A 70 48.68 -21.25 26.40
CA THR A 70 49.26 -19.94 26.09
C THR A 70 50.78 -20.00 26.12
N GLY A 71 51.44 -19.38 25.15
CA GLY A 71 52.89 -19.38 25.03
C GLY A 71 53.41 -18.27 24.12
N THR A 72 54.71 -18.30 23.83
CA THR A 72 55.38 -17.40 22.90
C THR A 72 54.90 -17.67 21.48
N PHE A 73 54.37 -16.63 20.82
CA PHE A 73 54.01 -16.65 19.41
C PHE A 73 55.27 -16.37 18.56
N ASP A 74 55.58 -17.27 17.63
CA ASP A 74 56.77 -17.23 16.79
C ASP A 74 56.38 -17.44 15.33
N VAL A 75 56.48 -16.37 14.53
CA VAL A 75 56.37 -16.45 13.07
C VAL A 75 57.67 -17.03 12.54
N ILE A 76 57.58 -18.18 11.88
CA ILE A 76 58.75 -18.89 11.39
C ILE A 76 59.34 -18.11 10.22
N LYS A 77 60.51 -17.51 10.44
CA LYS A 77 61.30 -16.83 9.41
C LYS A 77 62.59 -17.61 9.13
N GLY A 78 62.75 -18.07 7.89
CA GLY A 78 63.99 -18.69 7.44
C GLY A 78 65.17 -17.72 7.51
N THR A 79 66.36 -18.27 7.72
CA THR A 79 67.64 -17.56 7.61
C THR A 79 68.44 -18.00 6.40
N GLU A 80 68.09 -19.15 5.82
CA GLU A 80 68.72 -19.75 4.64
C GLU A 80 67.63 -20.12 3.61
N PHE A 81 67.92 -19.94 2.32
CA PHE A 81 67.05 -20.32 1.21
C PHE A 81 67.78 -21.29 0.28
N GLU A 82 67.11 -22.35 -0.16
CA GLU A 82 67.65 -23.35 -1.07
C GLU A 82 66.59 -23.80 -2.09
N VAL A 83 67.03 -24.08 -3.32
CA VAL A 83 66.20 -24.75 -4.34
C VAL A 83 66.45 -26.25 -4.22
N ILE A 84 65.42 -27.01 -3.88
CA ILE A 84 65.51 -28.46 -3.69
C ILE A 84 65.26 -29.19 -5.01
N VAL A 85 64.27 -28.74 -5.79
CA VAL A 85 63.92 -29.29 -7.10
C VAL A 85 63.57 -28.14 -8.04
N GLU A 86 64.10 -28.18 -9.26
CA GLU A 86 63.69 -27.30 -10.36
C GLU A 86 63.66 -28.11 -11.67
N SER A 87 62.48 -28.25 -12.24
CA SER A 87 62.22 -28.97 -13.50
C SER A 87 60.98 -28.39 -14.18
N ASP A 88 60.74 -28.76 -15.45
CA ASP A 88 59.54 -28.33 -16.18
C ASP A 88 58.22 -28.77 -15.50
N GLU A 89 58.27 -29.81 -14.66
CA GLU A 89 57.10 -30.41 -14.00
C GLU A 89 56.90 -29.94 -12.55
N GLN A 90 57.98 -29.52 -11.87
CA GLN A 90 57.96 -29.21 -10.44
C GLN A 90 59.06 -28.23 -10.05
N VAL A 91 58.70 -27.32 -9.16
CA VAL A 91 59.63 -26.52 -8.35
C VAL A 91 59.40 -26.82 -6.87
N GLU A 92 60.46 -27.04 -6.11
CA GLU A 92 60.46 -27.14 -4.64
C GLU A 92 61.55 -26.24 -4.06
N VAL A 93 61.16 -25.39 -3.12
CA VAL A 93 62.07 -24.47 -2.42
C VAL A 93 61.99 -24.66 -0.91
N SER A 94 63.13 -24.46 -0.24
CA SER A 94 63.31 -24.60 1.20
C SER A 94 63.71 -23.27 1.84
N PHE A 95 63.17 -23.03 3.03
CA PHE A 95 63.52 -21.90 3.90
C PHE A 95 63.83 -22.44 5.30
N THR A 96 65.11 -22.44 5.66
CA THR A 96 65.60 -23.09 6.88
C THR A 96 65.96 -22.07 7.95
N ARG A 97 65.58 -22.35 9.21
CA ARG A 97 66.01 -21.65 10.42
C ARG A 97 66.62 -22.64 11.39
N LYS A 98 67.92 -22.50 11.67
CA LYS A 98 68.61 -23.31 12.69
C LYS A 98 68.50 -22.65 14.05
N TRP A 99 68.24 -23.45 15.09
CA TRP A 99 68.25 -22.94 16.47
C TRP A 99 69.66 -22.99 17.06
N ASN A 100 70.00 -21.99 17.88
CA ASN A 100 71.22 -22.02 18.68
C ASN A 100 70.99 -21.48 20.11
N PRO A 101 71.88 -21.80 21.08
CA PRO A 101 71.69 -21.44 22.48
C PRO A 101 71.53 -19.93 22.77
N SER A 102 72.01 -19.03 21.90
CA SER A 102 71.84 -17.58 22.08
C SER A 102 70.38 -17.12 21.87
N GLN A 103 69.54 -17.97 21.26
CA GLN A 103 68.12 -17.74 21.01
C GLN A 103 67.22 -18.34 22.10
N LYS A 104 67.81 -18.90 23.16
CA LYS A 104 67.06 -19.49 24.28
C LYS A 104 66.07 -18.48 24.87
N GLY A 105 64.83 -18.91 25.07
CA GLY A 105 63.73 -18.09 25.55
C GLY A 105 63.14 -17.12 24.51
N LYS A 106 63.76 -16.97 23.33
CA LYS A 106 63.28 -16.09 22.25
C LYS A 106 62.61 -16.85 21.12
N LEU A 107 63.21 -17.97 20.70
CA LEU A 107 62.71 -18.85 19.65
C LEU A 107 62.59 -20.28 20.16
N VAL A 108 61.66 -21.03 19.58
CA VAL A 108 61.48 -22.45 19.90
C VAL A 108 62.78 -23.22 19.64
N PRO A 109 63.20 -24.16 20.51
CA PRO A 109 64.40 -24.98 20.31
C PRO A 109 64.27 -25.98 19.15
N LEU A 110 64.02 -25.53 17.92
CA LEU A 110 63.84 -26.38 16.74
C LEU A 110 64.67 -25.89 15.55
N ASN A 111 65.30 -26.82 14.86
CA ASN A 111 65.65 -26.63 13.46
C ASN A 111 64.36 -26.75 12.66
N ILE A 112 64.07 -25.76 11.83
CA ILE A 112 62.85 -25.70 11.04
C ILE A 112 63.23 -25.54 9.59
N ASP A 113 62.75 -26.43 8.73
CA ASP A 113 62.82 -26.33 7.27
C ASP A 113 61.39 -26.27 6.72
N LYS A 114 60.95 -25.09 6.27
CA LYS A 114 59.67 -24.91 5.59
C LYS A 114 59.86 -25.05 4.10
N ARG A 115 58.98 -25.80 3.45
CA ARG A 115 59.04 -26.02 2.01
C ARG A 115 57.76 -25.62 1.31
N PHE A 116 57.94 -25.23 0.05
CA PHE A 116 56.85 -24.94 -0.86
C PHE A 116 57.10 -25.66 -2.18
N ILE A 117 56.06 -26.31 -2.71
CA ILE A 117 56.11 -27.06 -3.96
C ILE A 117 55.05 -26.53 -4.91
N MET A 118 55.45 -26.24 -6.14
CA MET A 118 54.55 -25.95 -7.24
C MET A 118 54.68 -27.01 -8.32
N LEU A 119 53.54 -27.55 -8.77
CA LEU A 119 53.48 -28.56 -9.82
C LEU A 119 52.89 -27.98 -11.10
N ARG A 120 53.31 -28.53 -12.25
CA ARG A 120 52.72 -28.23 -13.54
C ARG A 120 51.24 -28.61 -13.57
N ASN A 121 50.41 -27.81 -14.24
CA ASN A 121 48.97 -28.04 -14.39
C ASN A 121 48.15 -28.11 -13.07
N SER A 122 48.72 -27.65 -11.96
CA SER A 122 48.02 -27.54 -10.68
C SER A 122 47.54 -26.11 -10.44
N SER A 123 46.28 -25.89 -10.09
CA SER A 123 45.79 -24.58 -9.67
C SER A 123 46.09 -24.25 -8.20
N GLY A 124 46.94 -25.05 -7.55
CA GLY A 124 47.37 -24.87 -6.16
C GLY A 124 48.85 -25.20 -5.96
N PHE A 125 49.37 -24.91 -4.77
CA PHE A 125 50.73 -25.23 -4.34
C PHE A 125 50.68 -25.98 -3.01
N TYR A 126 51.71 -26.77 -2.73
CA TYR A 126 51.85 -27.51 -1.49
C TYR A 126 52.81 -26.78 -0.55
N SER A 127 52.63 -26.95 0.75
CA SER A 127 53.59 -26.52 1.75
C SER A 127 53.62 -27.50 2.90
N TYR A 128 54.81 -27.75 3.42
CA TYR A 128 55.03 -28.56 4.62
C TYR A 128 56.24 -28.03 5.36
N ALA A 129 56.41 -28.45 6.62
CA ALA A 129 57.57 -28.10 7.41
C ALA A 129 58.15 -29.34 8.09
N ILE A 130 59.48 -29.37 8.20
CA ILE A 130 60.24 -30.39 8.92
C ILE A 130 60.76 -29.73 10.19
N TYR A 131 60.44 -30.33 11.35
CA TYR A 131 60.91 -29.89 12.65
C TYR A 131 61.85 -30.94 13.23
N ASP A 132 63.06 -30.51 13.60
CA ASP A 132 64.08 -31.36 14.19
C ASP A 132 64.53 -30.80 15.55
N HIS A 133 64.44 -31.64 16.59
CA HIS A 133 64.83 -31.33 17.97
C HIS A 133 66.02 -32.20 18.36
N LEU A 134 67.16 -31.57 18.64
CA LEU A 134 68.35 -32.28 19.06
C LEU A 134 68.31 -32.62 20.55
N LYS A 135 68.86 -33.78 20.91
CA LYS A 135 68.81 -34.35 22.27
C LYS A 135 69.38 -33.40 23.34
N GLU A 136 70.38 -32.60 22.99
CA GLU A 136 71.05 -31.64 23.87
C GLU A 136 70.28 -30.32 24.06
N TRP A 137 69.17 -30.11 23.35
CA TRP A 137 68.43 -28.85 23.41
C TRP A 137 67.37 -28.85 24.51
N PRO A 138 67.00 -27.65 25.04
CA PRO A 138 66.01 -27.54 26.09
C PRO A 138 64.68 -28.19 25.70
N PRO A 139 63.98 -28.85 26.65
CA PRO A 139 62.62 -29.32 26.42
C PRO A 139 61.65 -28.13 26.34
N PHE A 140 60.56 -28.30 25.59
CA PHE A 140 59.54 -27.28 25.39
C PHE A 140 58.16 -27.93 25.16
N ASN A 141 57.10 -27.13 25.27
CA ASN A 141 55.73 -27.49 24.90
C ASN A 141 55.36 -26.80 23.59
N LEU A 142 54.64 -27.49 22.69
CA LEU A 142 54.18 -26.96 21.40
C LEU A 142 52.67 -27.18 21.20
N PRO A 143 51.82 -26.37 21.84
CA PRO A 143 50.37 -26.52 21.72
C PRO A 143 49.83 -26.24 20.31
N GLN A 144 50.51 -25.41 19.49
CA GLN A 144 50.00 -25.04 18.16
C GLN A 144 51.13 -24.92 17.13
N THR A 145 50.86 -25.39 15.91
CA THR A 145 51.58 -25.03 14.69
C THR A 145 50.56 -24.77 13.59
N ARG A 146 50.74 -23.69 12.83
CA ARG A 146 49.75 -23.21 11.87
C ARG A 146 50.41 -22.75 10.59
N ILE A 147 49.69 -22.94 9.49
CA ILE A 147 49.85 -22.14 8.28
C ILE A 147 48.65 -21.20 8.18
N VAL A 148 48.91 -19.92 7.95
CA VAL A 148 47.90 -18.86 7.96
C VAL A 148 47.97 -18.12 6.64
N PHE A 149 46.81 -17.90 6.02
CA PHE A 149 46.66 -17.02 4.86
C PHE A 149 45.56 -16.00 5.17
N LYS A 150 45.91 -14.71 5.17
CA LYS A 150 44.94 -13.62 5.32
C LYS A 150 44.49 -13.18 3.95
N LEU A 151 43.28 -13.58 3.58
CA LEU A 151 42.68 -13.30 2.27
C LEU A 151 42.03 -11.92 2.23
N ARG A 152 41.88 -11.35 1.04
CA ARG A 152 41.21 -10.07 0.81
C ARG A 152 39.73 -10.12 1.17
N LYS A 153 39.30 -9.27 2.12
CA LYS A 153 37.92 -9.28 2.63
C LYS A 153 36.86 -8.93 1.57
N GLU A 154 37.20 -8.14 0.56
CA GLU A 154 36.32 -7.75 -0.54
C GLU A 154 36.20 -8.80 -1.65
N LYS A 155 37.00 -9.88 -1.58
CA LYS A 155 36.96 -11.00 -2.55
C LYS A 155 36.45 -12.29 -1.92
N PHE A 156 36.72 -12.52 -0.63
CA PHE A 156 36.46 -13.79 0.05
C PHE A 156 35.47 -13.62 1.22
N GLN A 157 34.17 -13.58 0.90
CA GLN A 157 33.10 -13.40 1.89
C GLN A 157 32.30 -14.67 2.18
N TYR A 158 32.36 -15.65 1.29
CA TYR A 158 31.68 -16.94 1.44
C TYR A 158 32.68 -17.99 1.91
N MET A 159 32.42 -18.62 3.06
CA MET A 159 33.25 -19.69 3.60
C MET A 159 32.55 -21.03 3.44
N ALA A 160 33.24 -21.99 2.83
CA ALA A 160 32.87 -23.40 2.86
C ALA A 160 33.84 -24.16 3.77
N ILE A 161 33.30 -24.86 4.76
CA ILE A 161 34.03 -25.75 5.68
C ILE A 161 33.80 -27.21 5.30
N ALA A 162 32.58 -27.54 4.87
CA ALA A 162 32.15 -28.84 4.35
C ALA A 162 30.91 -28.62 3.47
N ASP A 163 30.49 -29.63 2.70
CA ASP A 163 29.33 -29.55 1.80
C ASP A 163 28.04 -29.06 2.49
N ASN A 164 27.87 -29.40 3.77
CA ASN A 164 26.73 -29.00 4.58
C ASN A 164 27.00 -27.80 5.51
N ARG A 165 28.19 -27.19 5.44
CA ARG A 165 28.62 -26.09 6.29
C ARG A 165 29.31 -25.04 5.44
N GLN A 166 28.49 -24.25 4.77
CA GLN A 166 28.91 -23.13 3.95
C GLN A 166 27.97 -21.95 4.13
N ARG A 167 28.52 -20.74 4.21
CA ARG A 167 27.74 -19.51 4.39
C ARG A 167 28.58 -18.27 4.08
N TYR A 168 27.90 -17.13 3.89
CA TYR A 168 28.54 -15.83 4.06
C TYR A 168 29.07 -15.71 5.49
N MET A 169 30.18 -15.00 5.65
CA MET A 169 30.81 -14.74 6.93
C MET A 169 30.76 -13.26 7.27
N PRO A 170 30.55 -12.89 8.54
CA PRO A 170 30.69 -11.51 8.98
C PRO A 170 32.06 -10.96 8.60
N LEU A 171 32.08 -9.71 8.11
CA LEU A 171 33.32 -9.04 7.79
C LEU A 171 34.10 -8.73 9.08
N PRO A 172 35.43 -8.59 9.03
CA PRO A 172 36.19 -8.14 10.19
C PRO A 172 35.65 -6.83 10.80
N ASP A 173 35.13 -5.94 9.96
CA ASP A 173 34.55 -4.64 10.34
C ASP A 173 33.26 -4.79 11.18
N ASP A 174 32.54 -5.92 11.04
CA ASP A 174 31.35 -6.24 11.85
C ASP A 174 31.69 -6.53 13.30
N ARG A 175 32.96 -6.82 13.61
CA ARG A 175 33.43 -7.05 14.99
C ARG A 175 33.86 -5.74 15.69
N SER A 176 33.68 -4.59 15.05
CA SER A 176 33.89 -3.29 15.70
C SER A 176 32.92 -3.08 16.87
N GLN A 177 33.31 -2.21 17.82
CA GLN A 177 32.48 -1.89 18.99
C GLN A 177 31.15 -1.22 18.61
N GLU A 178 31.07 -0.56 17.46
CA GLU A 178 29.86 0.07 16.95
C GLU A 178 28.87 -0.94 16.34
N ARG A 179 29.35 -2.12 15.94
CA ARG A 179 28.57 -3.12 15.17
C ARG A 179 28.39 -4.44 15.89
N SER A 180 29.08 -4.65 17.01
CA SER A 180 28.99 -5.87 17.80
C SER A 180 29.11 -5.63 19.29
N LYS A 181 28.62 -6.61 20.06
CA LYS A 181 28.75 -6.68 21.50
C LYS A 181 29.52 -7.95 21.87
N VAL A 182 30.61 -7.80 22.62
CA VAL A 182 31.37 -8.93 23.17
C VAL A 182 30.49 -9.69 24.18
N LEU A 183 30.51 -11.02 24.10
CA LEU A 183 29.78 -11.92 25.01
C LEU A 183 30.70 -12.39 26.14
N ASP A 184 30.40 -13.52 26.76
CA ASP A 184 31.12 -14.03 27.93
C ASP A 184 32.61 -14.34 27.65
N VAL A 185 32.99 -14.51 26.38
CA VAL A 185 34.39 -14.66 25.95
C VAL A 185 34.74 -13.63 24.86
N PRO A 186 35.97 -13.06 24.85
CA PRO A 186 36.38 -12.00 23.93
C PRO A 186 36.21 -12.35 22.44
N GLU A 187 36.31 -13.62 22.09
CA GLU A 187 36.20 -14.10 20.71
C GLU A 187 34.74 -14.26 20.26
N ALA A 188 33.79 -14.36 21.20
CA ALA A 188 32.38 -14.46 20.90
C ALA A 188 31.75 -13.06 20.89
N VAL A 189 31.21 -12.67 19.73
CA VAL A 189 30.53 -11.39 19.56
C VAL A 189 29.12 -11.60 19.04
N LEU A 190 28.17 -10.86 19.60
CA LEU A 190 26.83 -10.71 19.06
C LEU A 190 26.86 -9.55 18.07
N LEU A 191 26.54 -9.81 16.80
CA LEU A 191 26.39 -8.76 15.80
C LEU A 191 25.11 -7.99 16.12
N VAL A 192 25.23 -6.67 16.28
CA VAL A 192 24.09 -5.78 16.55
C VAL A 192 23.75 -4.91 15.35
N ASN A 193 24.73 -4.64 14.48
CA ASN A 193 24.52 -3.90 13.22
C ASN A 193 25.51 -4.35 12.13
N PRO A 194 25.42 -5.63 11.69
CA PRO A 194 26.32 -6.17 10.69
C PRO A 194 26.15 -5.48 9.34
N ILE A 195 27.18 -5.49 8.50
CA ILE A 195 27.18 -4.89 7.16
C ILE A 195 26.29 -5.73 6.22
N GLU A 196 26.41 -7.05 6.27
CA GLU A 196 25.64 -7.96 5.42
C GLU A 196 24.17 -8.07 5.87
N PRO A 197 23.18 -7.81 4.97
CA PRO A 197 21.76 -7.83 5.30
C PRO A 197 21.27 -9.18 5.86
N GLU A 198 21.85 -10.30 5.41
CA GLU A 198 21.48 -11.63 5.90
C GLU A 198 21.67 -11.74 7.43
N PHE A 199 22.70 -11.10 7.98
CA PHE A 199 22.96 -11.08 9.42
C PHE A 199 22.11 -10.05 10.17
N LYS A 200 21.52 -9.08 9.47
CA LYS A 200 20.52 -8.15 10.05
C LYS A 200 19.14 -8.79 10.20
N GLY A 201 18.92 -9.95 9.59
CA GLY A 201 17.58 -10.50 9.43
C GLY A 201 16.80 -9.70 8.41
N GLU A 202 17.41 -9.41 7.26
CA GLU A 202 16.76 -8.75 6.13
C GLU A 202 16.86 -9.62 4.86
N VAL A 203 16.02 -9.30 3.87
CA VAL A 203 16.13 -9.78 2.48
C VAL A 203 16.07 -8.56 1.56
N VAL A 204 16.90 -8.57 0.51
CA VAL A 204 16.98 -7.48 -0.47
C VAL A 204 16.55 -8.03 -1.83
N MET A 205 15.56 -7.39 -2.44
CA MET A 205 15.23 -7.58 -3.86
C MET A 205 15.89 -6.46 -4.66
N ASP A 206 16.62 -6.82 -5.72
CA ASP A 206 17.35 -5.89 -6.59
C ASP A 206 17.17 -6.32 -8.05
N ASN A 207 16.78 -5.38 -8.91
CA ASN A 207 16.67 -5.59 -10.36
C ASN A 207 17.58 -4.68 -11.19
N GLY A 208 18.55 -4.03 -10.55
CA GLY A 208 19.48 -3.07 -11.15
C GLY A 208 18.93 -1.66 -11.35
N ILE A 209 17.62 -1.44 -11.14
CA ILE A 209 16.96 -0.12 -11.23
C ILE A 209 16.65 0.42 -9.82
N LEU A 210 16.10 -0.44 -8.95
CA LEU A 210 15.81 -0.13 -7.56
C LEU A 210 16.16 -1.31 -6.65
N GLN A 211 16.38 -1.01 -5.37
CA GLN A 211 16.47 -2.03 -4.33
C GLN A 211 15.36 -1.86 -3.30
N VAL A 212 14.77 -2.98 -2.87
CA VAL A 212 13.78 -3.02 -1.79
C VAL A 212 14.30 -3.95 -0.70
N THR A 213 14.50 -3.41 0.50
CA THR A 213 14.93 -4.18 1.68
C THR A 213 13.72 -4.46 2.56
N LEU A 214 13.55 -5.73 2.92
CA LEU A 214 12.45 -6.24 3.73
C LEU A 214 13.01 -6.90 4.99
N SER A 215 12.41 -6.65 6.15
CA SER A 215 12.75 -7.38 7.37
C SER A 215 12.33 -8.85 7.26
N LYS A 216 13.10 -9.75 7.88
CA LYS A 216 12.93 -11.20 7.82
C LYS A 216 12.89 -11.77 9.25
N PRO A 217 11.81 -12.46 9.65
CA PRO A 217 10.69 -12.93 8.84
C PRO A 217 9.47 -11.98 8.79
N ASP A 218 9.55 -10.76 9.32
CA ASP A 218 8.38 -9.91 9.52
C ASP A 218 7.75 -9.39 8.21
N GLY A 219 8.55 -9.19 7.16
CA GLY A 219 8.12 -8.66 5.87
C GLY A 219 7.67 -7.20 5.95
N ILE A 220 8.41 -6.37 6.69
CA ILE A 220 8.25 -4.91 6.69
C ILE A 220 9.22 -4.33 5.66
N VAL A 221 8.79 -3.35 4.87
CA VAL A 221 9.66 -2.61 3.97
C VAL A 221 10.45 -1.58 4.78
N THR A 222 11.73 -1.87 5.01
CA THR A 222 12.61 -1.05 5.87
C THR A 222 13.35 0.02 5.06
N ARG A 223 13.59 -0.25 3.76
CA ARG A 223 14.28 0.66 2.83
C ARG A 223 13.86 0.44 1.38
N ILE A 224 13.76 1.54 0.65
CA ILE A 224 13.65 1.56 -0.82
C ILE A 224 14.73 2.49 -1.36
N GLN A 225 15.67 1.97 -2.15
CA GLN A 225 16.75 2.74 -2.76
C GLN A 225 16.44 2.97 -4.24
N TYR A 226 16.52 4.22 -4.70
CA TYR A 226 16.22 4.57 -6.08
C TYR A 226 16.88 5.89 -6.49
N ASN A 227 17.38 5.95 -7.73
CA ASN A 227 17.91 7.17 -8.36
C ASN A 227 18.86 8.01 -7.48
N GLY A 228 19.82 7.34 -6.82
CA GLY A 228 20.80 7.99 -5.94
C GLY A 228 20.30 8.36 -4.55
N ILE A 229 19.01 8.16 -4.23
CA ILE A 229 18.47 8.30 -2.88
C ILE A 229 18.61 6.95 -2.15
N ASP A 230 19.39 6.95 -1.05
CA ASP A 230 19.67 5.75 -0.25
C ASP A 230 18.42 5.08 0.35
N ASN A 231 17.50 5.89 0.86
CA ASN A 231 16.21 5.42 1.35
C ASN A 231 15.13 6.47 1.02
N LEU A 232 14.06 6.06 0.35
CA LEU A 232 12.88 6.90 0.11
C LEU A 232 11.97 7.02 1.34
N LEU A 233 12.06 6.05 2.28
CA LEU A 233 11.21 5.96 3.46
C LEU A 233 11.75 6.77 4.64
N GLU A 234 10.85 7.24 5.51
CA GLU A 234 11.17 8.09 6.67
C GLU A 234 12.17 7.42 7.62
N VAL A 235 13.43 7.88 7.59
CA VAL A 235 14.55 7.25 8.29
C VAL A 235 14.54 7.53 9.80
N LEU A 236 13.83 8.58 10.23
CA LEU A 236 13.67 8.90 11.65
C LEU A 236 12.58 8.05 12.33
N SER A 237 11.72 7.38 11.56
CA SER A 237 10.77 6.40 12.08
C SER A 237 11.44 5.06 12.31
N ASP A 238 10.94 4.33 13.31
CA ASP A 238 11.27 2.91 13.51
C ASP A 238 11.02 2.13 12.21
N GLU A 239 11.89 1.18 11.89
CA GLU A 239 11.80 0.39 10.65
C GLU A 239 10.44 -0.28 10.45
N VAL A 240 9.80 -0.71 11.56
CA VAL A 240 8.47 -1.33 11.58
C VAL A 240 7.34 -0.38 11.17
N ASP A 241 7.58 0.92 11.18
CA ASP A 241 6.60 1.99 10.93
C ASP A 241 6.89 2.79 9.64
N ARG A 242 7.74 2.25 8.75
CA ARG A 242 8.08 2.90 7.46
C ARG A 242 7.16 2.46 6.32
N GLY A 243 7.26 1.20 5.89
CA GLY A 243 6.44 0.62 4.84
C GLY A 243 5.85 -0.71 5.27
N TYR A 244 4.54 -0.79 5.49
CA TYR A 244 3.92 -1.97 6.09
C TYR A 244 2.49 -2.23 5.60
N TRP A 245 2.08 -3.49 5.74
CA TRP A 245 0.68 -3.88 5.68
C TRP A 245 0.07 -3.80 7.07
N ASP A 246 -1.13 -3.23 7.17
CA ASP A 246 -1.91 -3.19 8.40
C ASP A 246 -3.33 -3.72 8.21
N LEU A 247 -3.95 -4.04 9.34
CA LEU A 247 -5.38 -4.21 9.45
C LEU A 247 -5.89 -3.68 10.79
N VAL A 248 -7.19 -3.39 10.83
CA VAL A 248 -7.93 -3.13 12.06
C VAL A 248 -8.96 -4.22 12.20
N TRP A 249 -9.06 -4.84 13.37
CA TRP A 249 -10.04 -5.90 13.63
C TRP A 249 -10.65 -5.81 15.02
N SER A 250 -11.82 -6.39 15.22
CA SER A 250 -12.47 -6.48 16.54
C SER A 250 -13.21 -7.80 16.73
N GLU A 251 -13.51 -8.14 17.98
CA GLU A 251 -14.31 -9.33 18.28
C GLU A 251 -15.71 -9.22 17.66
N ALA A 252 -16.24 -10.33 17.17
CA ALA A 252 -17.58 -10.37 16.61
C ALA A 252 -18.63 -9.89 17.62
N GLY A 253 -19.59 -9.10 17.15
CA GLY A 253 -20.60 -8.44 17.98
C GLY A 253 -20.19 -7.06 18.50
N SER A 254 -18.91 -6.65 18.35
CA SER A 254 -18.51 -5.26 18.57
C SER A 254 -19.25 -4.32 17.60
N VAL A 255 -19.72 -3.19 18.11
CA VAL A 255 -20.40 -2.13 17.33
C VAL A 255 -19.40 -1.08 16.86
N GLY A 256 -19.73 -0.35 15.80
CA GLY A 256 -18.88 0.67 15.21
C GLY A 256 -17.79 0.15 14.28
N THR A 257 -16.81 1.02 14.01
CA THR A 257 -15.77 0.81 12.98
C THR A 257 -14.35 0.81 13.55
N THR A 258 -14.21 0.81 14.87
CA THR A 258 -12.92 0.81 15.58
C THR A 258 -12.54 -0.60 16.01
N GLY A 259 -11.27 -0.79 16.37
CA GLY A 259 -10.77 -2.10 16.78
C GLY A 259 -9.27 -2.07 17.10
N THR A 260 -8.71 -3.26 17.26
CA THR A 260 -7.27 -3.49 17.44
C THR A 260 -6.54 -3.25 16.12
N PHE A 261 -5.60 -2.31 16.14
CA PHE A 261 -4.65 -2.08 15.06
C PHE A 261 -3.54 -3.15 15.09
N ASP A 262 -3.26 -3.76 13.95
CA ASP A 262 -2.29 -4.84 13.80
C ASP A 262 -1.41 -4.60 12.57
N VAL A 263 -0.14 -4.26 12.81
CA VAL A 263 0.90 -4.28 11.77
C VAL A 263 1.23 -5.74 11.51
N ILE A 264 0.94 -6.19 10.30
CA ILE A 264 1.07 -7.60 9.94
C ILE A 264 2.55 -7.96 9.88
N LYS A 265 3.01 -8.78 10.83
CA LYS A 265 4.38 -9.32 10.88
C LYS A 265 4.38 -10.80 10.58
N GLY A 266 5.10 -11.20 9.53
CA GLY A 266 5.33 -12.61 9.20
C GLY A 266 6.09 -13.33 10.31
N THR A 267 5.90 -14.63 10.39
CA THR A 267 6.65 -15.54 11.27
C THR A 267 7.52 -16.51 10.49
N LYS A 268 7.34 -16.55 9.16
CA LYS A 268 8.07 -17.40 8.22
C LYS A 268 8.32 -16.62 6.94
N PHE A 269 9.52 -16.73 6.40
CA PHE A 269 9.94 -16.19 5.10
C PHE A 269 10.23 -17.32 4.12
N GLU A 270 9.80 -17.17 2.87
CA GLU A 270 10.11 -18.10 1.78
C GLU A 270 10.38 -17.32 0.49
N VAL A 271 11.35 -17.79 -0.30
CA VAL A 271 11.52 -17.39 -1.71
C VAL A 271 10.64 -18.33 -2.52
N ILE A 272 9.64 -17.78 -3.21
CA ILE A 272 8.65 -18.53 -4.01
C ILE A 272 9.14 -18.70 -5.45
N VAL A 273 9.67 -17.62 -6.02
CA VAL A 273 10.26 -17.59 -7.37
C VAL A 273 11.58 -16.84 -7.30
N GLU A 274 12.62 -17.38 -7.92
CA GLU A 274 13.90 -16.73 -8.15
C GLU A 274 14.42 -17.14 -9.52
N SER A 275 14.48 -16.17 -10.43
CA SER A 275 14.92 -16.35 -11.82
C SER A 275 15.48 -15.02 -12.35
N ASP A 276 16.12 -15.06 -13.52
CA ASP A 276 16.63 -13.86 -14.18
C ASP A 276 15.55 -12.80 -14.48
N GLU A 277 14.28 -13.20 -14.59
CA GLU A 277 13.16 -12.33 -14.96
C GLU A 277 12.33 -11.85 -13.75
N GLN A 278 12.34 -12.59 -12.64
CA GLN A 278 11.47 -12.34 -11.50
C GLN A 278 12.02 -12.90 -10.18
N VAL A 279 11.77 -12.14 -9.11
CA VAL A 279 11.80 -12.61 -7.73
C VAL A 279 10.41 -12.45 -7.11
N GLU A 280 9.91 -13.49 -6.44
CA GLU A 280 8.72 -13.45 -5.58
C GLU A 280 9.07 -13.99 -4.19
N VAL A 281 8.76 -13.24 -3.14
CA VAL A 281 8.98 -13.62 -1.75
C VAL A 281 7.69 -13.59 -0.94
N SER A 282 7.57 -14.50 0.03
CA SER A 282 6.42 -14.67 0.91
C SER A 282 6.81 -14.46 2.38
N PHE A 283 5.91 -13.80 3.12
CA PHE A 283 5.97 -13.61 4.56
C PHE A 283 4.66 -14.06 5.19
N THR A 284 4.68 -15.23 5.82
CA THR A 284 3.47 -15.88 6.33
C THR A 284 3.33 -15.77 7.85
N ARG A 285 2.14 -15.43 8.32
CA ARG A 285 1.69 -15.52 9.73
C ARG A 285 0.50 -16.48 9.81
N LYS A 286 0.69 -17.63 10.46
CA LYS A 286 -0.40 -18.57 10.73
C LYS A 286 -1.07 -18.26 12.06
N TRP A 287 -2.39 -18.45 12.14
CA TRP A 287 -3.13 -18.32 13.39
C TRP A 287 -3.36 -19.67 14.06
N ASN A 288 -3.36 -19.69 15.39
CA ASN A 288 -3.75 -20.84 16.19
C ASN A 288 -4.49 -20.41 17.48
N PRO A 289 -5.19 -21.34 18.16
CA PRO A 289 -6.01 -21.00 19.33
C PRO A 289 -5.29 -20.30 20.50
N SER A 290 -3.97 -20.45 20.65
CA SER A 290 -3.23 -19.76 21.72
C SER A 290 -3.07 -18.25 21.49
N GLN A 291 -3.36 -17.78 20.27
CA GLN A 291 -3.31 -16.38 19.86
C GLN A 291 -4.68 -15.69 19.94
N LYS A 292 -5.72 -16.40 20.40
CA LYS A 292 -7.07 -15.83 20.58
C LYS A 292 -7.03 -14.56 21.42
N GLY A 293 -7.72 -13.52 20.95
CA GLY A 293 -7.76 -12.20 21.58
C GLY A 293 -6.50 -11.35 21.43
N LYS A 294 -5.42 -11.90 20.85
CA LYS A 294 -4.14 -11.19 20.64
C LYS A 294 -3.92 -10.83 19.18
N LEU A 295 -4.28 -11.73 18.27
CA LEU A 295 -4.18 -11.57 16.83
C LEU A 295 -5.50 -11.93 16.17
N VAL A 296 -5.75 -11.29 15.03
CA VAL A 296 -6.89 -11.60 14.18
C VAL A 296 -6.87 -13.10 13.81
N PRO A 297 -8.00 -13.82 13.84
CA PRO A 297 -8.11 -15.22 13.42
C PRO A 297 -7.89 -15.44 11.91
N LEU A 298 -6.72 -15.07 11.37
CA LEU A 298 -6.40 -15.22 9.95
C LEU A 298 -5.02 -15.84 9.74
N ASN A 299 -4.96 -16.76 8.80
CA ASN A 299 -3.73 -17.03 8.08
C ASN A 299 -3.51 -15.88 7.10
N ILE A 300 -2.32 -15.29 7.16
CA ILE A 300 -1.94 -14.19 6.28
C ILE A 300 -0.65 -14.56 5.57
N ASP A 301 -0.65 -14.49 4.24
CA ASP A 301 0.53 -14.60 3.38
C ASP A 301 0.69 -13.30 2.60
N LYS A 302 1.63 -12.44 3.03
CA LYS A 302 1.98 -11.21 2.30
C LYS A 302 3.11 -11.52 1.34
N ARG A 303 3.00 -11.01 0.12
CA ARG A 303 3.98 -11.27 -0.93
C ARG A 303 4.45 -9.99 -1.59
N PHE A 304 5.69 -10.04 -2.04
CA PHE A 304 6.33 -8.99 -2.82
C PHE A 304 6.95 -9.59 -4.06
N ILE A 305 6.77 -8.92 -5.19
CA ILE A 305 7.29 -9.35 -6.49
C ILE A 305 8.12 -8.23 -7.09
N MET A 306 9.31 -8.55 -7.57
CA MET A 306 10.16 -7.64 -8.34
C MET A 306 10.46 -8.29 -9.68
N LEU A 307 10.22 -7.54 -10.76
CA LEU A 307 10.47 -7.98 -12.13
C LEU A 307 11.72 -7.32 -12.69
N ARG A 308 12.41 -8.02 -13.58
CA ARG A 308 13.52 -7.47 -14.37
C ARG A 308 13.02 -6.27 -15.20
N ASN A 309 13.85 -5.23 -15.32
CA ASN A 309 13.58 -4.03 -16.12
C ASN A 309 12.28 -3.27 -15.72
N SER A 310 11.78 -3.47 -14.51
CA SER A 310 10.61 -2.75 -13.98
C SER A 310 11.04 -1.68 -13.00
N SER A 311 10.62 -0.42 -13.18
CA SER A 311 10.91 0.67 -12.25
C SER A 311 9.93 0.69 -11.06
N GLY A 312 9.82 -0.45 -10.38
CA GLY A 312 8.88 -0.63 -9.28
C GLY A 312 8.76 -2.09 -8.86
N PHE A 313 7.95 -2.33 -7.83
CA PHE A 313 7.66 -3.66 -7.30
C PHE A 313 6.17 -3.82 -6.98
N TYR A 314 5.69 -5.06 -6.95
CA TYR A 314 4.30 -5.39 -6.67
C TYR A 314 4.16 -5.94 -5.26
N SER A 315 2.98 -5.75 -4.66
CA SER A 315 2.63 -6.42 -3.41
C SER A 315 1.18 -6.86 -3.42
N TYR A 316 0.94 -8.04 -2.84
CA TYR A 316 -0.39 -8.61 -2.64
C TYR A 316 -0.41 -9.45 -1.36
N ALA A 317 -1.60 -9.76 -0.85
CA ALA A 317 -1.75 -10.62 0.31
C ALA A 317 -2.93 -11.59 0.17
N ILE A 318 -2.79 -12.77 0.75
CA ILE A 318 -3.82 -13.82 0.80
C ILE A 318 -4.25 -13.95 2.25
N TYR A 319 -5.53 -13.69 2.52
CA TYR A 319 -6.13 -13.88 3.84
C TYR A 319 -7.00 -15.13 3.80
N ASP A 320 -6.86 -15.98 4.82
CA ASP A 320 -7.54 -17.28 4.90
C ASP A 320 -8.03 -17.53 6.34
N HIS A 321 -9.35 -17.56 6.50
CA HIS A 321 -10.08 -17.86 7.72
C HIS A 321 -10.65 -19.29 7.62
N LEU A 322 -10.25 -20.16 8.54
CA LEU A 322 -10.77 -21.52 8.60
C LEU A 322 -12.12 -21.57 9.31
N LYS A 323 -12.96 -22.54 8.91
CA LYS A 323 -14.34 -22.67 9.38
C LYS A 323 -14.45 -22.72 10.90
N GLU A 324 -13.55 -23.45 11.55
CA GLU A 324 -13.53 -23.69 12.99
C GLU A 324 -12.98 -22.54 13.83
N TRP A 325 -12.58 -21.43 13.20
CA TRP A 325 -11.96 -20.30 13.89
C TRP A 325 -12.97 -19.28 14.42
N PRO A 326 -12.58 -18.49 15.45
CA PRO A 326 -13.48 -17.51 16.04
C PRO A 326 -13.92 -16.44 15.03
N PRO A 327 -15.20 -16.05 15.04
CA PRO A 327 -15.68 -14.94 14.21
C PRO A 327 -15.02 -13.61 14.61
N PHE A 328 -14.91 -12.69 13.66
CA PHE A 328 -14.37 -11.35 13.90
C PHE A 328 -14.91 -10.33 12.89
N ASN A 329 -14.67 -9.05 13.19
CA ASN A 329 -14.94 -7.93 12.31
C ASN A 329 -13.63 -7.36 11.77
N LEU A 330 -13.59 -6.95 10.51
CA LEU A 330 -12.46 -6.33 9.83
C LEU A 330 -12.91 -4.99 9.20
N PRO A 331 -12.82 -3.86 9.94
CA PRO A 331 -13.17 -2.56 9.40
C PRO A 331 -12.19 -2.01 8.34
N GLN A 332 -10.93 -2.46 8.33
CA GLN A 332 -9.90 -1.92 7.44
C GLN A 332 -8.76 -2.89 7.19
N THR A 333 -8.20 -2.87 5.97
CA THR A 333 -6.85 -3.38 5.67
C THR A 333 -6.24 -2.63 4.48
N ARG A 334 -4.93 -2.39 4.52
CA ARG A 334 -4.20 -1.53 3.57
C ARG A 334 -2.69 -1.75 3.61
N ILE A 335 -1.98 -1.14 2.66
CA ILE A 335 -0.53 -0.85 2.74
C ILE A 335 -0.35 0.62 3.07
N VAL A 336 0.66 0.94 3.89
CA VAL A 336 1.10 2.31 4.21
C VAL A 336 2.57 2.44 3.87
N PHE A 337 2.94 3.50 3.15
CA PHE A 337 4.32 3.95 2.99
C PHE A 337 4.47 5.36 3.56
N LYS A 338 5.38 5.52 4.51
CA LYS A 338 5.79 6.82 5.06
C LYS A 338 7.10 7.25 4.40
N LEU A 339 7.02 8.26 3.55
CA LEU A 339 8.16 8.77 2.81
C LEU A 339 8.94 9.80 3.64
N ARG A 340 10.18 10.09 3.24
CA ARG A 340 11.01 11.12 3.90
C ARG A 340 10.39 12.50 3.74
N LYS A 341 9.98 13.12 4.86
CA LYS A 341 9.30 14.43 4.85
C LYS A 341 10.14 15.56 4.27
N GLU A 342 11.47 15.49 4.40
CA GLU A 342 12.41 16.47 3.87
C GLU A 342 12.67 16.32 2.37
N LYS A 343 12.18 15.23 1.76
CA LYS A 343 12.34 14.96 0.32
C LYS A 343 11.03 15.10 -0.42
N PHE A 344 9.97 14.47 0.08
CA PHE A 344 8.69 14.35 -0.60
C PHE A 344 7.71 15.40 -0.06
N GLN A 345 7.62 16.52 -0.77
CA GLN A 345 6.85 17.69 -0.33
C GLN A 345 5.69 18.03 -1.26
N TYR A 346 5.66 17.47 -2.47
CA TYR A 346 4.61 17.72 -3.45
C TYR A 346 3.76 16.46 -3.62
N MET A 347 2.44 16.58 -3.46
CA MET A 347 1.50 15.48 -3.59
C MET A 347 0.69 15.63 -4.87
N ALA A 348 0.43 14.51 -5.55
CA ALA A 348 -0.47 14.45 -6.69
C ALA A 348 -1.44 13.27 -6.55
N ILE A 349 -2.74 13.56 -6.58
CA ILE A 349 -3.82 12.54 -6.43
C ILE A 349 -4.84 12.58 -7.57
N ALA A 350 -4.86 13.66 -8.36
CA ALA A 350 -5.63 13.83 -9.59
C ALA A 350 -5.04 14.98 -10.41
N ASP A 351 -5.41 15.14 -11.69
CA ASP A 351 -4.93 16.25 -12.53
C ASP A 351 -5.21 17.64 -11.93
N ASN A 352 -6.35 17.80 -11.26
CA ASN A 352 -6.75 19.04 -10.60
C ASN A 352 -6.45 19.09 -9.09
N ARG A 353 -5.93 18.00 -8.50
CA ARG A 353 -5.62 17.91 -7.05
C ARG A 353 -4.15 17.57 -6.83
N GLN A 354 -3.31 18.58 -6.99
CA GLN A 354 -1.87 18.49 -6.78
C GLN A 354 -1.35 19.78 -6.14
N ARG A 355 -0.43 19.68 -5.19
CA ARG A 355 0.19 20.86 -4.53
C ARG A 355 1.39 20.46 -3.68
N TYR A 356 2.18 21.47 -3.31
CA TYR A 356 2.99 21.37 -2.10
C TYR A 356 2.08 21.19 -0.87
N MET A 357 2.51 20.31 0.03
CA MET A 357 1.78 19.95 1.24
C MET A 357 2.52 20.49 2.46
N PRO A 358 1.80 20.85 3.55
CA PRO A 358 2.44 21.19 4.81
C PRO A 358 3.25 20.01 5.34
N LEU A 359 4.26 20.31 6.15
CA LEU A 359 5.07 19.31 6.80
C LEU A 359 4.27 18.63 7.93
N PRO A 360 4.55 17.36 8.27
CA PRO A 360 3.94 16.73 9.44
C PRO A 360 4.23 17.47 10.74
N ASP A 361 5.37 18.18 10.84
CA ASP A 361 5.72 19.00 12.00
C ASP A 361 4.80 20.23 12.15
N ASP A 362 4.22 20.72 11.05
CA ASP A 362 3.27 21.85 11.07
C ASP A 362 1.97 21.49 11.80
N ARG A 363 1.64 20.20 11.82
CA ARG A 363 0.50 19.63 12.55
C ARG A 363 0.78 19.37 14.03
N SER A 364 1.97 19.74 14.55
CA SER A 364 2.29 19.60 15.97
C SER A 364 1.42 20.52 16.85
N GLN A 365 1.23 20.16 18.12
CA GLN A 365 0.41 20.92 19.07
C GLN A 365 0.91 22.36 19.30
N GLU A 366 2.21 22.61 19.10
CA GLU A 366 2.81 23.94 19.26
C GLU A 366 2.56 24.86 18.05
N ARG A 367 2.21 24.28 16.89
CA ARG A 367 2.13 24.97 15.59
C ARG A 367 0.73 24.98 15.01
N SER A 368 -0.13 24.09 15.48
CA SER A 368 -1.50 23.94 14.99
C SER A 368 -2.51 23.90 16.13
N LYS A 369 -3.78 24.06 15.78
CA LYS A 369 -4.91 23.92 16.68
C LYS A 369 -5.82 22.82 16.14
N VAL A 370 -6.03 21.77 16.94
CA VAL A 370 -7.04 20.75 16.66
C VAL A 370 -8.43 21.39 16.63
N LEU A 371 -9.23 21.02 15.64
CA LEU A 371 -10.61 21.49 15.46
C LEU A 371 -11.60 20.47 16.07
N ASP A 372 -12.71 20.18 15.39
CA ASP A 372 -13.77 19.33 15.95
C ASP A 372 -13.35 17.85 16.13
N VAL A 373 -12.35 17.41 15.36
CA VAL A 373 -11.78 16.05 15.41
C VAL A 373 -10.26 16.07 15.31
N PRO A 374 -9.54 15.07 15.86
CA PRO A 374 -8.07 15.04 15.85
C PRO A 374 -7.45 14.98 14.44
N GLU A 375 -8.21 14.54 13.44
CA GLU A 375 -7.80 14.59 12.04
C GLU A 375 -7.67 15.99 11.47
N ALA A 376 -8.53 16.93 11.89
CA ALA A 376 -8.61 18.27 11.33
C ALA A 376 -7.84 19.26 12.22
N VAL A 377 -6.85 19.94 11.63
CA VAL A 377 -6.05 20.94 12.34
C VAL A 377 -5.96 22.24 11.56
N LEU A 378 -6.09 23.36 12.26
CA LEU A 378 -5.77 24.69 11.72
C LEU A 378 -4.28 24.98 11.93
N LEU A 379 -3.57 25.31 10.86
CA LEU A 379 -2.15 25.64 10.88
C LEU A 379 -1.94 27.10 11.34
N VAL A 380 -1.54 27.30 12.59
CA VAL A 380 -1.44 28.63 13.22
C VAL A 380 -0.05 29.25 13.03
N ASN A 381 0.99 28.45 13.21
CA ASN A 381 2.38 28.85 13.09
C ASN A 381 3.23 27.74 12.43
N PRO A 382 2.89 27.34 11.19
CA PRO A 382 3.64 26.31 10.47
C PRO A 382 5.09 26.77 10.20
N ILE A 383 5.98 25.78 10.04
CA ILE A 383 7.33 25.93 9.52
C ILE A 383 7.28 26.51 8.10
N GLU A 384 6.40 25.97 7.26
CA GLU A 384 6.13 26.44 5.90
C GLU A 384 5.08 27.58 5.93
N PRO A 385 5.49 28.86 5.84
CA PRO A 385 4.61 29.99 6.17
C PRO A 385 3.43 30.17 5.21
N GLU A 386 3.51 29.64 3.98
CA GLU A 386 2.47 29.70 2.97
C GLU A 386 1.19 28.96 3.37
N PHE A 387 1.29 27.94 4.22
CA PHE A 387 0.14 27.16 4.71
C PHE A 387 -0.49 27.75 5.97
N LYS A 388 0.03 28.87 6.48
CA LYS A 388 -0.54 29.54 7.64
C LYS A 388 -1.99 29.92 7.38
N GLY A 389 -2.86 29.60 8.34
CA GLY A 389 -4.30 29.83 8.27
C GLY A 389 -5.05 28.79 7.47
N GLU A 390 -4.40 27.75 6.94
CA GLU A 390 -5.09 26.64 6.30
C GLU A 390 -5.52 25.56 7.29
N VAL A 391 -6.62 24.89 6.96
CA VAL A 391 -6.98 23.62 7.60
C VAL A 391 -6.38 22.48 6.80
N ASP A 392 -5.84 21.49 7.51
CA ASP A 392 -5.42 20.22 6.92
C ASP A 392 -6.16 19.06 7.60
N ASP A 393 -6.83 18.25 6.79
CA ASP A 393 -7.47 17.00 7.19
C ASP A 393 -7.23 15.94 6.10
N LYS A 394 -6.78 14.75 6.49
CA LYS A 394 -6.50 13.64 5.57
C LYS A 394 -7.69 13.29 4.66
N TYR A 395 -8.93 13.51 5.13
CA TYR A 395 -10.13 13.19 4.36
C TYR A 395 -10.39 14.14 3.19
N GLU A 396 -9.81 15.34 3.23
CA GLU A 396 -9.81 16.27 2.09
C GLU A 396 -9.13 15.67 0.86
N TYR A 397 -8.30 14.62 1.02
CA TYR A 397 -7.56 13.98 -0.07
C TYR A 397 -8.14 12.61 -0.47
N SER A 398 -9.39 12.32 -0.13
CA SER A 398 -10.05 11.07 -0.51
C SER A 398 -10.47 11.02 -1.99
N SER A 399 -10.61 9.82 -2.54
CA SER A 399 -11.08 9.58 -3.91
C SER A 399 -11.99 8.36 -4.00
N GLU A 400 -12.92 8.37 -4.96
CA GLU A 400 -13.76 7.21 -5.28
C GLU A 400 -12.92 6.08 -5.90
N ASN A 401 -13.32 4.83 -5.68
CA ASN A 401 -12.64 3.65 -6.24
C ASN A 401 -12.43 3.75 -7.75
N GLN A 402 -13.44 4.19 -8.51
CA GLN A 402 -13.34 4.32 -9.97
C GLN A 402 -12.21 5.24 -10.44
N ASN A 403 -11.86 6.25 -9.63
CA ASN A 403 -10.84 7.25 -9.91
C ASN A 403 -9.52 6.95 -9.18
N LEU A 404 -9.54 6.10 -8.15
CA LEU A 404 -8.39 5.76 -7.32
C LEU A 404 -7.49 4.70 -7.98
N ARG A 405 -6.90 5.05 -9.12
CA ARG A 405 -5.98 4.19 -9.88
C ARG A 405 -4.52 4.56 -9.68
N ILE A 406 -4.22 5.84 -9.49
CA ILE A 406 -2.87 6.32 -9.23
C ILE A 406 -2.87 7.55 -8.33
N HIS A 407 -1.94 7.60 -7.38
CA HIS A 407 -1.63 8.77 -6.57
C HIS A 407 -0.25 8.62 -5.93
N GLY A 408 0.34 9.71 -5.45
CA GLY A 408 1.70 9.64 -4.95
C GLY A 408 2.29 10.96 -4.47
N TRP A 409 3.62 10.95 -4.36
CA TRP A 409 4.43 12.06 -3.91
C TRP A 409 5.63 12.28 -4.83
N ILE A 410 6.06 13.53 -4.92
CA ILE A 410 7.20 13.96 -5.72
C ILE A 410 8.24 14.58 -4.78
N CYS A 411 9.48 14.12 -4.95
CA CYS A 411 10.69 14.79 -4.50
C CYS A 411 11.23 15.63 -5.66
N MET A 412 11.56 16.89 -5.39
CA MET A 412 12.10 17.80 -6.42
C MET A 412 13.63 17.72 -6.53
N ASP A 413 14.33 17.24 -5.50
CA ASP A 413 15.79 17.12 -5.49
C ASP A 413 16.31 15.81 -4.83
N PRO A 414 16.75 14.83 -5.64
CA PRO A 414 16.62 14.78 -7.10
C PRO A 414 15.15 14.59 -7.53
N PRO A 415 14.75 14.99 -8.75
CA PRO A 415 13.39 14.78 -9.27
C PRO A 415 13.02 13.29 -9.31
N VAL A 416 12.19 12.86 -8.37
CA VAL A 416 11.76 11.46 -8.18
C VAL A 416 10.29 11.42 -7.78
N GLY A 417 9.50 10.59 -8.46
CA GLY A 417 8.13 10.27 -8.08
C GLY A 417 8.02 8.93 -7.35
N PHE A 418 7.15 8.86 -6.35
CA PHE A 418 6.72 7.64 -5.67
C PHE A 418 5.21 7.48 -5.83
N TRP A 419 4.77 6.40 -6.48
CA TRP A 419 3.38 6.24 -6.92
C TRP A 419 2.78 4.90 -6.46
N GLN A 420 1.56 4.95 -5.93
CA GLN A 420 0.72 3.78 -5.73
C GLN A 420 -0.16 3.61 -6.97
N ILE A 421 -0.05 2.49 -7.66
CA ILE A 421 -0.87 2.12 -8.82
C ILE A 421 -1.77 0.92 -8.46
N THR A 422 -3.08 1.10 -8.65
CA THR A 422 -4.10 0.05 -8.52
C THR A 422 -4.68 -0.27 -9.90
N PRO A 423 -4.26 -1.36 -10.56
CA PRO A 423 -4.69 -1.68 -11.93
C PRO A 423 -6.10 -2.28 -12.02
N SER A 424 -6.61 -2.82 -10.90
CA SER A 424 -7.92 -3.47 -10.83
C SER A 424 -8.54 -3.26 -9.46
N ASP A 425 -9.86 -3.13 -9.45
CA ASP A 425 -10.67 -2.98 -8.25
C ASP A 425 -11.27 -4.31 -7.74
N GLU A 426 -10.89 -5.46 -8.32
CA GLU A 426 -11.58 -6.75 -8.08
C GLU A 426 -11.71 -7.12 -6.59
N PHE A 427 -10.71 -6.71 -5.80
CA PHE A 427 -10.60 -6.99 -4.37
C PHE A 427 -11.21 -5.89 -3.48
N ARG A 428 -11.52 -4.70 -4.02
CA ARG A 428 -12.04 -3.57 -3.24
C ARG A 428 -13.46 -3.86 -2.74
N SER A 429 -13.93 -3.06 -1.80
CA SER A 429 -15.32 -3.09 -1.28
C SER A 429 -16.15 -1.91 -1.76
N GLY A 430 -17.47 -2.05 -1.79
CA GLY A 430 -18.43 -0.95 -1.87
C GLY A 430 -18.70 -0.37 -3.27
N GLY A 431 -18.32 -1.06 -4.34
CA GLY A 431 -18.55 -0.61 -5.71
C GLY A 431 -17.72 0.61 -6.16
N PRO A 432 -18.09 1.20 -7.32
CA PRO A 432 -17.30 2.24 -7.99
C PRO A 432 -17.24 3.58 -7.24
N LEU A 433 -18.33 3.97 -6.58
CA LEU A 433 -18.46 5.27 -5.90
C LEU A 433 -17.88 5.26 -4.47
N LYS A 434 -17.48 4.11 -3.93
CA LYS A 434 -16.94 4.06 -2.57
C LYS A 434 -15.67 4.89 -2.48
N GLN A 435 -15.67 5.87 -1.57
CA GLN A 435 -14.52 6.74 -1.31
C GLN A 435 -13.51 6.08 -0.37
N ASN A 436 -12.23 6.28 -0.66
CA ASN A 436 -11.09 5.81 0.13
C ASN A 436 -10.02 6.90 0.25
N LEU A 437 -9.19 6.78 1.29
CA LEU A 437 -8.02 7.65 1.46
C LEU A 437 -6.97 7.35 0.39
N THR A 438 -6.14 8.36 0.08
CA THR A 438 -5.08 8.29 -0.93
C THR A 438 -3.72 8.61 -0.31
N SER A 439 -3.01 9.61 -0.82
CA SER A 439 -1.86 10.25 -0.18
C SER A 439 -2.32 11.42 0.71
N HIS A 440 -1.59 11.72 1.79
CA HIS A 440 -1.86 12.86 2.66
C HIS A 440 -0.64 13.26 3.51
N VAL A 441 -0.70 14.40 4.21
CA VAL A 441 0.40 14.94 5.06
C VAL A 441 1.02 13.85 5.93
N GLY A 442 2.35 13.80 5.95
CA GLY A 442 3.10 12.68 6.53
C GLY A 442 4.29 12.21 5.70
N PRO A 443 4.56 12.82 4.54
CA PRO A 443 4.08 12.31 3.24
C PRO A 443 3.72 10.81 3.24
N TYR A 444 2.47 10.51 3.54
CA TYR A 444 1.96 9.13 3.54
C TYR A 444 1.37 8.79 2.17
N CYS A 445 1.61 7.56 1.71
CA CYS A 445 1.01 6.99 0.50
C CYS A 445 0.34 5.66 0.87
N LEU A 446 -0.96 5.55 0.62
CA LEU A 446 -1.78 4.41 1.07
C LEU A 446 -2.26 3.56 -0.11
N ALA A 447 -2.19 2.23 0.00
CA ALA A 447 -2.95 1.34 -0.88
C ALA A 447 -4.16 0.78 -0.11
N MET A 448 -5.34 1.34 -0.35
CA MET A 448 -6.57 0.98 0.36
C MET A 448 -7.28 -0.23 -0.30
N PHE A 449 -7.53 -1.28 0.49
CA PHE A 449 -8.23 -2.49 0.01
C PHE A 449 -9.66 -2.59 0.55
N LEU A 450 -9.84 -2.33 1.84
CA LEU A 450 -11.11 -2.36 2.55
C LEU A 450 -11.12 -1.23 3.57
N SER A 451 -12.25 -0.52 3.69
CA SER A 451 -12.45 0.48 4.74
C SER A 451 -13.93 0.80 4.95
N ALA A 452 -14.33 0.94 6.21
CA ALA A 452 -15.63 1.46 6.64
C ALA A 452 -15.82 2.98 6.41
N HIS A 453 -14.81 3.69 5.92
CA HIS A 453 -14.89 5.14 5.65
C HIS A 453 -16.00 5.48 4.63
N TYR A 454 -16.81 6.52 4.86
CA TYR A 454 -17.93 6.93 3.99
C TYR A 454 -19.10 5.92 3.90
N SER A 455 -19.15 4.91 4.77
CA SER A 455 -20.22 3.89 4.76
C SER A 455 -20.54 3.28 6.13
N GLY A 456 -19.71 3.53 7.15
CA GLY A 456 -19.97 3.06 8.50
C GLY A 456 -19.94 1.54 8.63
N GLU A 457 -20.79 1.01 9.52
CA GLU A 457 -20.82 -0.42 9.86
C GLU A 457 -21.26 -1.33 8.69
N ASP A 458 -21.95 -0.79 7.68
CA ASP A 458 -22.43 -1.53 6.53
C ASP A 458 -21.28 -2.08 5.64
N LEU A 459 -20.10 -1.45 5.68
CA LEU A 459 -18.89 -1.94 5.00
C LEU A 459 -17.79 -2.44 5.95
N VAL A 460 -18.16 -2.80 7.17
CA VAL A 460 -17.29 -3.63 8.02
C VAL A 460 -17.46 -5.09 7.58
N LEU A 461 -16.36 -5.75 7.23
CA LEU A 461 -16.40 -7.18 6.90
C LEU A 461 -16.60 -7.98 8.20
N LYS A 462 -17.73 -8.67 8.34
CA LYS A 462 -18.08 -9.46 9.54
C LYS A 462 -18.10 -10.95 9.22
N LEU A 463 -17.11 -11.71 9.67
CA LEU A 463 -17.12 -13.18 9.55
C LEU A 463 -17.92 -13.79 10.70
N LYS A 464 -18.83 -14.70 10.37
CA LYS A 464 -19.70 -15.41 11.32
C LYS A 464 -19.05 -16.72 11.80
N PRO A 465 -19.54 -17.32 12.90
CA PRO A 465 -19.18 -18.69 13.25
C PRO A 465 -19.40 -19.63 12.06
N ASP A 466 -18.51 -20.61 11.88
CA ASP A 466 -18.59 -21.62 10.82
C ASP A 466 -18.53 -21.05 9.37
N GLU A 467 -18.03 -19.82 9.18
CA GLU A 467 -17.88 -19.16 7.88
C GLU A 467 -16.41 -19.21 7.41
N PRO A 468 -15.98 -20.21 6.62
CA PRO A 468 -14.67 -20.16 5.99
C PRO A 468 -14.64 -19.01 4.98
N TRP A 469 -13.51 -18.31 4.91
CA TRP A 469 -13.37 -17.17 4.00
C TRP A 469 -11.92 -17.05 3.54
N LYS A 470 -11.73 -16.87 2.24
CA LYS A 470 -10.41 -16.64 1.65
C LYS A 470 -10.51 -15.54 0.60
N LYS A 471 -9.57 -14.59 0.62
CA LYS A 471 -9.53 -13.48 -0.35
C LYS A 471 -8.10 -13.05 -0.63
N VAL A 472 -7.86 -12.67 -1.89
CA VAL A 472 -6.61 -12.03 -2.34
C VAL A 472 -6.84 -10.52 -2.44
N PHE A 473 -5.93 -9.75 -1.87
CA PHE A 473 -5.87 -8.30 -1.98
C PHE A 473 -4.66 -7.89 -2.82
N GLY A 474 -4.88 -7.07 -3.85
CA GLY A 474 -3.86 -6.76 -4.87
C GLY A 474 -3.83 -7.79 -6.02
N PRO A 475 -2.75 -7.85 -6.81
CA PRO A 475 -1.54 -7.04 -6.68
C PRO A 475 -1.74 -5.55 -6.95
N VAL A 476 -1.11 -4.72 -6.13
CA VAL A 476 -0.88 -3.29 -6.40
C VAL A 476 0.57 -3.07 -6.80
N PHE A 477 0.86 -2.02 -7.57
CA PHE A 477 2.19 -1.72 -8.06
C PHE A 477 2.71 -0.42 -7.44
N ILE A 478 3.92 -0.47 -6.86
CA ILE A 478 4.61 0.69 -6.31
C ILE A 478 5.61 1.11 -7.38
N TYR A 479 5.30 2.20 -8.06
CA TYR A 479 6.04 2.70 -9.21
C TYR A 479 6.92 3.88 -8.83
N LEU A 480 8.14 3.89 -9.35
CA LEU A 480 9.12 4.95 -9.17
C LEU A 480 9.55 5.46 -10.54
N ASN A 481 9.64 6.77 -10.70
CA ASN A 481 10.21 7.40 -11.89
C ASN A 481 11.09 8.59 -11.52
N SER A 482 11.91 9.05 -12.47
CA SER A 482 12.78 10.20 -12.29
C SER A 482 12.79 11.10 -13.53
N ALA A 483 13.15 12.37 -13.32
CA ALA A 483 13.30 13.36 -14.39
C ALA A 483 14.70 14.00 -14.34
N THR A 484 15.14 14.58 -15.46
CA THR A 484 16.43 15.29 -15.53
C THR A 484 16.40 16.60 -14.73
N SER A 485 17.49 16.91 -14.03
CA SER A 485 17.69 18.05 -13.10
C SER A 485 17.49 19.48 -13.65
N ASN A 486 17.05 19.63 -14.90
CA ASN A 486 16.70 20.94 -15.47
C ASN A 486 15.19 21.24 -15.36
N ALA A 487 14.44 20.35 -14.71
CA ALA A 487 12.99 20.43 -14.48
C ALA A 487 12.63 20.82 -13.03
N ASN A 488 13.55 21.48 -12.31
CA ASN A 488 13.48 21.62 -10.83
C ASN A 488 12.23 22.33 -10.28
N ASP A 489 11.41 22.95 -11.13
CA ASP A 489 10.17 23.62 -10.72
C ASP A 489 8.90 23.02 -11.34
N ASP A 490 9.00 21.98 -12.19
CA ASP A 490 7.84 21.38 -12.88
C ASP A 490 7.65 19.88 -12.52
N PRO A 491 6.65 19.53 -11.70
CA PRO A 491 6.32 18.15 -11.36
C PRO A 491 5.64 17.38 -12.50
N SER A 492 5.14 18.06 -13.54
CA SER A 492 4.24 17.50 -14.56
C SER A 492 4.82 16.27 -15.28
N PRO A 493 6.12 16.24 -15.68
CA PRO A 493 6.67 15.07 -16.38
C PRO A 493 6.61 13.78 -15.55
N LEU A 494 6.81 13.87 -14.22
CA LEU A 494 6.74 12.70 -13.33
C LEU A 494 5.30 12.20 -13.22
N TRP A 495 4.32 13.10 -13.13
CA TRP A 495 2.91 12.74 -13.06
C TRP A 495 2.38 12.12 -14.36
N GLU A 496 2.70 12.72 -15.52
CA GLU A 496 2.26 12.20 -16.83
C GLU A 496 2.84 10.81 -17.12
N ASP A 497 4.12 10.61 -16.82
CA ASP A 497 4.76 9.29 -16.95
C ASP A 497 4.13 8.26 -16.01
N ALA A 498 3.80 8.65 -14.77
CA ALA A 498 3.11 7.78 -13.84
C ALA A 498 1.70 7.39 -14.33
N LYS A 499 0.94 8.32 -14.93
CA LYS A 499 -0.34 8.01 -15.59
C LYS A 499 -0.17 7.03 -16.76
N HIS A 500 0.86 7.21 -17.60
CA HIS A 500 1.16 6.26 -18.67
C HIS A 500 1.50 4.87 -18.13
N GLN A 501 2.28 4.79 -17.05
CA GLN A 501 2.56 3.52 -16.38
C GLN A 501 1.28 2.90 -15.82
N MET A 502 0.40 3.67 -15.18
CA MET A 502 -0.90 3.17 -14.68
C MET A 502 -1.72 2.55 -15.79
N MET A 503 -1.82 3.20 -16.95
CA MET A 503 -2.54 2.65 -18.10
C MET A 503 -1.90 1.35 -18.62
N THR A 504 -0.57 1.27 -18.61
CA THR A 504 0.17 0.05 -18.95
C THR A 504 -0.17 -1.08 -17.99
N GLU A 505 -0.22 -0.82 -16.68
CA GLU A 505 -0.55 -1.82 -15.68
C GLU A 505 -2.02 -2.27 -15.75
N VAL A 506 -2.96 -1.35 -16.04
CA VAL A 506 -4.37 -1.69 -16.31
C VAL A 506 -4.49 -2.62 -17.53
N GLN A 507 -3.69 -2.40 -18.57
CA GLN A 507 -3.70 -3.25 -19.78
C GLN A 507 -3.05 -4.62 -19.57
N LYS A 508 -2.01 -4.70 -18.73
CA LYS A 508 -1.36 -5.96 -18.37
C LYS A 508 -2.18 -6.81 -17.42
N TRP A 509 -3.08 -6.21 -16.62
CA TRP A 509 -3.89 -6.95 -15.68
C TRP A 509 -4.95 -7.81 -16.40
N PRO A 510 -5.20 -9.06 -15.95
CA PRO A 510 -4.58 -9.76 -14.83
C PRO A 510 -3.19 -10.28 -15.17
N TYR A 511 -2.28 -10.17 -14.20
CA TYR A 511 -0.90 -10.59 -14.36
C TYR A 511 -0.75 -12.12 -14.46
N ASP A 512 0.25 -12.58 -15.20
CA ASP A 512 0.63 -13.98 -15.37
C ASP A 512 1.80 -14.41 -14.45
N PHE A 513 2.52 -13.44 -13.89
CA PHE A 513 3.71 -13.65 -13.07
C PHE A 513 3.46 -14.03 -11.59
N PRO A 514 2.33 -13.71 -10.91
CA PRO A 514 2.14 -14.13 -9.53
C PRO A 514 2.07 -15.66 -9.41
N ALA A 515 2.94 -16.26 -8.59
CA ALA A 515 3.05 -17.71 -8.49
C ALA A 515 1.94 -18.38 -7.67
N SER A 516 1.13 -17.61 -6.94
CA SER A 516 0.03 -18.16 -6.15
C SER A 516 -1.12 -18.62 -7.03
N SER A 517 -1.55 -19.88 -6.87
CA SER A 517 -2.77 -20.40 -7.50
C SER A 517 -4.05 -19.70 -7.03
N GLU A 518 -3.99 -18.96 -5.92
CA GLU A 518 -5.11 -18.13 -5.45
C GLU A 518 -5.28 -16.85 -6.29
N PHE A 519 -4.34 -16.52 -7.17
CA PHE A 519 -4.47 -15.48 -8.17
C PHE A 519 -4.58 -16.11 -9.57
N PRO A 520 -5.81 -16.31 -10.10
CA PRO A 520 -5.98 -16.97 -11.39
C PRO A 520 -5.46 -16.06 -12.52
N PRO A 521 -4.68 -16.60 -13.48
CA PRO A 521 -4.29 -15.89 -14.70
C PRO A 521 -5.50 -15.61 -15.62
N SER A 522 -5.26 -14.86 -16.70
CA SER A 522 -6.33 -14.41 -17.63
C SER A 522 -7.12 -15.56 -18.26
N ASP A 523 -6.46 -16.67 -18.62
CA ASP A 523 -7.08 -17.85 -19.23
C ASP A 523 -7.97 -18.65 -18.25
N GLN A 524 -7.83 -18.41 -16.95
CA GLN A 524 -8.68 -18.98 -15.88
C GLN A 524 -9.81 -18.02 -15.46
N ARG A 525 -10.07 -16.98 -16.24
CA ARG A 525 -11.10 -15.98 -15.99
C ARG A 525 -12.10 -15.94 -17.15
N GLY A 526 -13.27 -15.37 -16.90
CA GLY A 526 -14.32 -15.21 -17.89
C GLY A 526 -14.64 -13.74 -18.18
N ASN A 527 -15.48 -13.53 -19.19
CA ASN A 527 -15.98 -12.22 -19.61
C ASN A 527 -17.51 -12.24 -19.67
N VAL A 528 -18.11 -11.09 -19.39
CA VAL A 528 -19.55 -10.85 -19.55
C VAL A 528 -19.75 -9.59 -20.37
N SER A 529 -20.62 -9.65 -21.37
CA SER A 529 -21.06 -8.51 -22.16
C SER A 529 -22.57 -8.48 -22.28
N GLY A 530 -23.08 -7.34 -22.72
CA GLY A 530 -24.50 -7.16 -22.98
C GLY A 530 -24.83 -5.70 -23.25
N ARG A 531 -26.13 -5.40 -23.21
CA ARG A 531 -26.63 -4.04 -23.39
C ARG A 531 -27.66 -3.72 -22.33
N ILE A 532 -27.53 -2.60 -21.63
CA ILE A 532 -28.52 -2.09 -20.68
C ILE A 532 -29.35 -0.99 -21.34
N GLN A 533 -30.66 -1.10 -21.21
CA GLN A 533 -31.66 -0.13 -21.67
C GLN A 533 -32.52 0.30 -20.49
N VAL A 534 -33.14 1.47 -20.59
CA VAL A 534 -34.10 1.96 -19.60
C VAL A 534 -35.48 2.06 -20.24
N ARG A 535 -36.51 1.67 -19.50
CA ARG A 535 -37.91 1.81 -19.90
C ARG A 535 -38.68 2.59 -18.83
N ASP A 536 -38.87 3.88 -19.08
CA ASP A 536 -39.76 4.75 -18.30
C ASP A 536 -40.84 5.32 -19.21
N ARG A 537 -42.06 4.78 -19.09
CA ARG A 537 -43.23 5.13 -19.92
C ARG A 537 -43.65 6.61 -19.86
N TYR A 538 -43.19 7.38 -18.88
CA TYR A 538 -43.47 8.81 -18.79
C TYR A 538 -42.37 9.69 -19.41
N VAL A 539 -41.24 9.08 -19.80
CA VAL A 539 -40.15 9.73 -20.53
C VAL A 539 -40.22 9.38 -22.01
N SER A 540 -40.40 8.09 -22.33
CA SER A 540 -40.47 7.56 -23.69
C SER A 540 -41.31 6.29 -23.73
N GLU A 541 -42.05 6.08 -24.84
CA GLU A 541 -42.76 4.82 -25.10
C GLU A 541 -41.79 3.70 -25.51
N ASP A 542 -40.66 4.06 -26.13
CA ASP A 542 -39.59 3.15 -26.53
C ASP A 542 -38.51 3.03 -25.45
N CYS A 543 -37.82 1.89 -25.43
CA CYS A 543 -36.62 1.72 -24.62
C CYS A 543 -35.54 2.74 -25.04
N ILE A 544 -34.94 3.41 -24.06
CA ILE A 544 -33.81 4.32 -24.26
C ILE A 544 -32.50 3.59 -23.91
N PRO A 545 -31.37 3.91 -24.58
CA PRO A 545 -30.07 3.39 -24.18
C PRO A 545 -29.73 3.76 -22.73
N GLY A 546 -29.22 2.80 -21.95
CA GLY A 546 -28.68 3.04 -20.61
C GLY A 546 -27.29 3.68 -20.67
N LYS A 547 -27.19 4.85 -21.30
CA LYS A 547 -25.94 5.58 -21.51
C LYS A 547 -25.21 5.82 -20.19
N GLY A 548 -23.93 5.46 -20.14
CA GLY A 548 -23.07 5.75 -18.99
C GLY A 548 -23.46 4.98 -17.71
N ALA A 549 -24.34 3.98 -17.82
CA ALA A 549 -24.76 3.14 -16.71
C ALA A 549 -23.57 2.47 -16.04
N TYR A 550 -23.60 2.41 -14.71
CA TYR A 550 -22.65 1.60 -13.96
C TYR A 550 -23.18 0.18 -13.93
N VAL A 551 -22.43 -0.75 -14.51
CA VAL A 551 -22.79 -2.16 -14.59
C VAL A 551 -21.72 -2.96 -13.87
N GLY A 552 -22.14 -3.81 -12.94
CA GLY A 552 -21.21 -4.58 -12.11
C GLY A 552 -21.68 -5.99 -11.81
N LEU A 553 -20.71 -6.87 -11.57
CA LEU A 553 -20.89 -8.22 -11.04
C LEU A 553 -20.39 -8.23 -9.61
N ALA A 554 -21.21 -8.75 -8.70
CA ALA A 554 -20.87 -8.97 -7.30
C ALA A 554 -21.57 -10.26 -6.83
N PRO A 555 -21.25 -10.78 -5.64
CA PRO A 555 -21.92 -11.96 -5.12
C PRO A 555 -23.46 -11.81 -5.14
N PRO A 556 -24.20 -12.94 -5.25
CA PRO A 556 -25.66 -12.91 -5.26
C PRO A 556 -26.25 -12.21 -4.04
N GLY A 557 -27.30 -11.42 -4.28
CA GLY A 557 -27.90 -10.54 -3.28
C GLY A 557 -29.13 -9.81 -3.79
N ASP A 558 -29.70 -8.98 -2.94
CA ASP A 558 -30.85 -8.14 -3.28
C ASP A 558 -30.44 -6.92 -4.11
N ALA A 559 -31.39 -6.28 -4.79
CA ALA A 559 -31.15 -5.00 -5.45
C ALA A 559 -30.59 -3.98 -4.42
N GLY A 560 -29.54 -3.25 -4.80
CA GLY A 560 -28.84 -2.31 -3.91
C GLY A 560 -27.77 -2.93 -3.00
N SER A 561 -27.57 -4.26 -3.04
CA SER A 561 -26.49 -4.93 -2.29
C SER A 561 -25.09 -4.67 -2.86
N PHE A 562 -24.97 -4.30 -4.14
CA PHE A 562 -23.69 -4.05 -4.81
C PHE A 562 -22.80 -3.03 -4.07
N GLN A 563 -23.37 -1.89 -3.65
CA GLN A 563 -22.66 -0.87 -2.87
C GLN A 563 -22.32 -1.30 -1.42
N ARG A 564 -22.87 -2.43 -0.94
CA ARG A 564 -22.66 -2.96 0.42
C ARG A 564 -21.81 -4.24 0.45
N ASP A 565 -21.36 -4.75 -0.68
CA ASP A 565 -20.46 -5.91 -0.68
C ASP A 565 -19.05 -5.52 -0.21
N CYS A 566 -18.55 -6.33 0.73
CA CYS A 566 -17.19 -6.22 1.27
C CYS A 566 -16.47 -7.57 1.38
N LYS A 567 -17.19 -8.70 1.23
CA LYS A 567 -16.64 -10.05 1.43
C LYS A 567 -16.15 -10.67 0.13
N GLY A 568 -16.89 -10.46 -0.96
CA GLY A 568 -16.62 -11.10 -2.24
C GLY A 568 -15.65 -10.33 -3.12
N TYR A 569 -15.57 -10.78 -4.37
CA TYR A 569 -14.96 -10.03 -5.46
C TYR A 569 -16.05 -9.31 -6.24
N GLN A 570 -15.74 -8.12 -6.74
CA GLN A 570 -16.65 -7.33 -7.55
C GLN A 570 -15.95 -6.78 -8.79
N PHE A 571 -16.67 -6.68 -9.91
CA PHE A 571 -16.14 -6.24 -11.18
C PHE A 571 -17.12 -5.27 -11.80
N TRP A 572 -16.67 -4.16 -12.37
CA TRP A 572 -17.59 -3.18 -12.96
C TRP A 572 -16.98 -2.42 -14.12
N THR A 573 -17.87 -1.85 -14.91
CA THR A 573 -17.55 -0.99 -16.05
C THR A 573 -18.65 0.05 -16.23
N ARG A 574 -18.42 1.00 -17.14
CA ARG A 574 -19.47 1.92 -17.62
C ARG A 574 -19.96 1.47 -18.99
N ALA A 575 -21.27 1.52 -19.18
CA ALA A 575 -21.88 1.32 -20.48
C ALA A 575 -21.56 2.52 -21.39
N ASP A 576 -21.41 2.26 -22.69
CA ASP A 576 -21.17 3.29 -23.70
C ASP A 576 -22.42 4.14 -24.00
N GLU A 577 -22.31 5.02 -24.99
CA GLU A 577 -23.40 5.91 -25.46
C GLU A 577 -24.65 5.17 -25.92
N HIS A 578 -24.53 3.88 -26.25
CA HIS A 578 -25.62 3.02 -26.74
C HIS A 578 -26.05 1.97 -25.72
N GLY A 579 -25.50 2.00 -24.51
CA GLY A 579 -25.81 1.10 -23.41
C GLY A 579 -25.05 -0.23 -23.46
N TYR A 580 -24.10 -0.41 -24.39
CA TYR A 580 -23.30 -1.63 -24.44
C TYR A 580 -22.22 -1.61 -23.38
N TYR A 581 -21.94 -2.77 -22.78
CA TYR A 581 -20.90 -2.93 -21.77
C TYR A 581 -20.16 -4.25 -21.94
N SER A 582 -18.93 -4.29 -21.44
CA SER A 582 -18.10 -5.49 -21.35
C SER A 582 -17.31 -5.45 -20.05
N ILE A 583 -17.49 -6.47 -19.21
CA ILE A 583 -16.74 -6.72 -17.98
C ILE A 583 -15.82 -7.90 -18.27
N LYS A 584 -14.51 -7.67 -18.17
CA LYS A 584 -13.49 -8.66 -18.53
C LYS A 584 -12.76 -9.22 -17.32
N ASN A 585 -12.11 -10.36 -17.50
CA ASN A 585 -11.19 -10.97 -16.52
C ASN A 585 -11.85 -11.25 -15.16
N ILE A 586 -13.10 -11.71 -15.19
CA ILE A 586 -13.91 -12.04 -14.02
C ILE A 586 -13.45 -13.39 -13.47
N ARG A 587 -13.24 -13.47 -12.16
CA ARG A 587 -12.87 -14.74 -11.50
C ARG A 587 -14.00 -15.75 -11.60
N GLU A 588 -13.66 -17.04 -11.63
CA GLU A 588 -14.67 -18.09 -11.54
C GLU A 588 -15.52 -17.93 -10.28
N GLY A 589 -16.82 -18.15 -10.44
CA GLY A 589 -17.78 -17.96 -9.36
C GLY A 589 -19.19 -17.74 -9.87
N GLN A 590 -20.12 -17.61 -8.92
CA GLN A 590 -21.49 -17.25 -9.19
C GLN A 590 -21.73 -15.79 -8.79
N TYR A 591 -22.33 -15.01 -9.69
CA TYR A 591 -22.53 -13.58 -9.52
C TYR A 591 -23.97 -13.19 -9.90
N ASN A 592 -24.46 -12.07 -9.37
CA ASN A 592 -25.57 -11.35 -10.01
C ASN A 592 -25.00 -10.11 -10.74
N LEU A 593 -25.67 -9.73 -11.83
CA LEU A 593 -25.42 -8.45 -12.48
C LEU A 593 -26.29 -7.39 -11.84
N TYR A 594 -25.65 -6.29 -11.44
CA TYR A 594 -26.27 -5.11 -10.90
C TYR A 594 -26.02 -3.94 -11.85
N ALA A 595 -26.96 -3.02 -11.92
CA ALA A 595 -26.72 -1.77 -12.63
C ALA A 595 -27.47 -0.60 -12.01
N TRP A 596 -27.03 0.60 -12.33
CA TRP A 596 -27.81 1.81 -12.17
C TRP A 596 -27.43 2.80 -13.26
N VAL A 597 -28.38 3.64 -13.64
CA VAL A 597 -28.25 4.52 -14.80
C VAL A 597 -28.37 5.96 -14.31
N PRO A 598 -27.31 6.80 -14.42
CA PRO A 598 -27.42 8.21 -14.13
C PRO A 598 -28.61 8.83 -14.89
N GLY A 599 -29.40 9.66 -14.22
CA GLY A 599 -30.68 10.15 -14.74
C GLY A 599 -31.90 9.33 -14.33
N PHE A 600 -31.72 8.18 -13.66
CA PHE A 600 -32.81 7.36 -13.14
C PHE A 600 -32.53 6.87 -11.71
N ILE A 601 -33.52 7.02 -10.82
CA ILE A 601 -33.47 6.47 -9.47
C ILE A 601 -33.50 4.94 -9.47
N GLY A 602 -33.00 4.32 -8.40
CA GLY A 602 -33.13 2.90 -8.10
C GLY A 602 -31.93 2.03 -8.47
N ASP A 603 -32.06 0.73 -8.15
CA ASP A 603 -31.05 -0.30 -8.37
C ASP A 603 -31.61 -1.39 -9.27
N TYR A 604 -30.96 -1.63 -10.40
CA TYR A 604 -31.22 -2.79 -11.25
C TYR A 604 -30.48 -4.00 -10.72
N ARG A 605 -31.14 -5.15 -10.72
CA ARG A 605 -30.54 -6.47 -10.55
C ARG A 605 -31.08 -7.40 -11.62
N TYR A 606 -30.20 -8.07 -12.35
CA TYR A 606 -30.59 -9.16 -13.23
C TYR A 606 -30.92 -10.40 -12.38
N ASP A 607 -32.14 -10.93 -12.53
CA ASP A 607 -32.66 -12.00 -11.68
C ASP A 607 -31.90 -13.32 -11.83
N ALA A 608 -31.40 -13.63 -13.02
CA ALA A 608 -30.60 -14.83 -13.22
C ALA A 608 -29.18 -14.63 -12.70
N ALA A 609 -28.72 -15.59 -11.89
CA ALA A 609 -27.32 -15.68 -11.52
C ALA A 609 -26.47 -16.04 -12.75
N ILE A 610 -25.33 -15.40 -12.87
CA ILE A 610 -24.33 -15.62 -13.93
C ILE A 610 -23.24 -16.50 -13.33
N ASN A 611 -23.05 -17.68 -13.92
CA ASN A 611 -21.96 -18.59 -13.55
C ASN A 611 -20.77 -18.34 -14.47
N ILE A 612 -19.65 -17.92 -13.89
CA ILE A 612 -18.40 -17.68 -14.59
C ILE A 612 -17.51 -18.91 -14.47
N THR A 613 -17.03 -19.39 -15.62
CA THR A 613 -16.05 -20.49 -15.72
C THR A 613 -14.84 -20.02 -16.53
N ALA A 614 -13.70 -20.68 -16.38
CA ALA A 614 -12.47 -20.36 -17.09
C ALA A 614 -12.70 -20.25 -18.61
N GLY A 615 -12.24 -19.13 -19.19
CA GLY A 615 -12.32 -18.83 -20.61
C GLY A 615 -13.73 -18.57 -21.14
N CYS A 616 -14.77 -18.49 -20.29
CA CYS A 616 -16.12 -18.23 -20.79
C CYS A 616 -16.24 -16.79 -21.30
N ASP A 617 -16.99 -16.61 -22.39
CA ASP A 617 -17.41 -15.30 -22.88
C ASP A 617 -18.92 -15.32 -23.03
N SER A 618 -19.62 -14.67 -22.10
CA SER A 618 -21.08 -14.71 -21.98
C SER A 618 -21.69 -13.39 -22.40
N ASP A 619 -22.57 -13.42 -23.40
CA ASP A 619 -23.44 -12.29 -23.73
C ASP A 619 -24.81 -12.50 -23.07
N VAL A 620 -25.19 -11.61 -22.16
CA VAL A 620 -26.49 -11.67 -21.47
C VAL A 620 -27.60 -10.96 -22.26
N GLY A 621 -27.30 -10.45 -23.44
CA GLY A 621 -28.24 -9.82 -24.35
C GLY A 621 -28.68 -8.43 -23.92
N GLU A 622 -29.89 -8.06 -24.32
CA GLU A 622 -30.50 -6.78 -23.95
C GLU A 622 -31.24 -6.89 -22.63
N LEU A 623 -30.76 -6.15 -21.64
CA LEU A 623 -31.35 -6.02 -20.32
C LEU A 623 -32.15 -4.71 -20.26
N VAL A 624 -33.39 -4.79 -19.78
CA VAL A 624 -34.26 -3.61 -19.62
C VAL A 624 -34.40 -3.29 -18.14
N TYR A 625 -33.94 -2.11 -17.74
CA TYR A 625 -34.19 -1.53 -16.44
C TYR A 625 -35.48 -0.71 -16.44
N GLU A 626 -36.41 -1.06 -15.57
CA GLU A 626 -37.63 -0.30 -15.32
C GLU A 626 -37.50 0.46 -13.99
N PRO A 627 -37.07 1.72 -14.02
CA PRO A 627 -36.93 2.50 -12.81
C PRO A 627 -38.30 2.68 -12.12
N PRO A 628 -38.33 2.78 -10.78
CA PRO A 628 -39.57 2.95 -10.03
C PRO A 628 -40.40 4.12 -10.56
N ARG A 629 -41.61 3.82 -11.05
CA ARG A 629 -42.51 4.79 -11.69
C ARG A 629 -43.97 4.37 -11.61
N ASP A 630 -44.78 5.15 -10.90
CA ASP A 630 -46.21 4.92 -10.74
C ASP A 630 -47.05 5.92 -11.54
N GLY A 631 -46.57 7.16 -11.69
CA GLY A 631 -47.32 8.23 -12.36
C GLY A 631 -46.45 9.32 -13.00
N PRO A 632 -47.09 10.31 -13.66
CA PRO A 632 -46.38 11.42 -14.28
C PRO A 632 -45.68 12.27 -13.22
N THR A 633 -44.46 12.74 -13.51
CA THR A 633 -43.76 13.71 -12.66
C THR A 633 -44.55 15.01 -12.62
N LEU A 634 -44.86 15.49 -11.40
CA LEU A 634 -45.42 16.82 -11.19
C LEU A 634 -44.32 17.85 -10.98
N TRP A 635 -43.30 17.48 -10.22
CA TRP A 635 -42.07 18.23 -10.03
C TRP A 635 -40.96 17.32 -9.52
N GLU A 636 -39.73 17.78 -9.68
CA GLU A 636 -38.51 17.09 -9.24
C GLU A 636 -37.44 18.11 -8.83
N ILE A 637 -36.50 17.67 -7.99
CA ILE A 637 -35.40 18.49 -7.43
C ILE A 637 -34.13 17.62 -7.44
N GLY A 638 -33.04 18.15 -8.02
CA GLY A 638 -31.75 17.44 -8.15
C GLY A 638 -31.62 16.59 -9.43
N ILE A 639 -30.54 15.83 -9.50
CA ILE A 639 -30.20 14.91 -10.59
C ILE A 639 -29.97 13.53 -9.98
N PRO A 640 -30.65 12.47 -10.43
CA PRO A 640 -30.47 11.13 -9.85
C PRO A 640 -29.17 10.49 -10.37
N ASP A 641 -28.07 10.77 -9.69
CA ASP A 641 -26.71 10.30 -10.00
C ASP A 641 -25.95 9.76 -8.77
N ARG A 642 -26.63 9.70 -7.62
CA ARG A 642 -26.17 9.28 -6.29
C ARG A 642 -25.24 10.29 -5.61
N SER A 643 -25.28 11.55 -6.03
CA SER A 643 -24.44 12.64 -5.53
C SER A 643 -25.29 13.77 -4.97
N ALA A 644 -24.67 14.64 -4.17
CA ALA A 644 -25.25 15.93 -3.78
C ALA A 644 -24.49 17.11 -4.42
N ALA A 645 -23.65 16.85 -5.42
CA ALA A 645 -22.68 17.81 -5.96
C ALA A 645 -23.32 18.96 -6.77
N GLU A 646 -24.53 18.76 -7.28
CA GLU A 646 -25.28 19.76 -8.05
C GLU A 646 -26.01 20.78 -7.16
N PHE A 647 -26.14 20.50 -5.86
CA PHE A 647 -26.79 21.39 -4.90
C PHE A 647 -25.87 22.51 -4.43
N TYR A 648 -26.44 23.48 -3.73
CA TYR A 648 -25.72 24.66 -3.24
C TYR A 648 -24.76 24.30 -2.11
N VAL A 649 -23.48 24.15 -2.46
CA VAL A 649 -22.35 24.19 -1.51
C VAL A 649 -22.05 25.66 -1.21
N PRO A 650 -21.99 26.13 0.04
CA PRO A 650 -21.68 27.53 0.36
C PRO A 650 -20.18 27.82 0.20
N ASP A 651 -19.79 29.10 0.27
CA ASP A 651 -18.36 29.43 0.43
C ASP A 651 -17.88 29.02 1.84
N PRO A 652 -16.60 28.64 2.02
CA PRO A 652 -16.08 28.26 3.34
C PRO A 652 -15.91 29.46 4.27
N ASN A 653 -15.80 29.21 5.57
CA ASN A 653 -15.39 30.24 6.53
C ASN A 653 -13.94 30.65 6.18
N PRO A 654 -13.64 31.95 6.00
CA PRO A 654 -12.30 32.40 5.60
C PRO A 654 -11.19 32.03 6.60
N ASN A 655 -11.55 31.72 7.86
CA ASN A 655 -10.60 31.27 8.87
C ASN A 655 -10.21 29.78 8.74
N TYR A 656 -10.90 29.01 7.91
CA TYR A 656 -10.76 27.55 7.80
C TYR A 656 -10.53 27.07 6.36
N ILE A 657 -9.96 27.92 5.50
CA ILE A 657 -9.77 27.60 4.08
C ILE A 657 -8.65 26.57 3.90
N ASN A 658 -8.87 25.55 3.06
CA ASN A 658 -7.81 24.85 2.36
C ASN A 658 -7.65 25.45 0.96
N LYS A 659 -6.47 26.00 0.65
CA LYS A 659 -6.26 26.75 -0.61
C LYS A 659 -6.35 25.87 -1.86
N LEU A 660 -6.21 24.55 -1.73
CA LEU A 660 -6.38 23.59 -2.83
C LEU A 660 -7.78 23.66 -3.45
N TYR A 661 -8.79 23.94 -2.62
CA TYR A 661 -10.20 23.84 -3.00
C TYR A 661 -10.87 25.20 -3.25
N VAL A 662 -10.09 26.28 -3.39
CA VAL A 662 -10.61 27.60 -3.77
C VAL A 662 -10.85 27.61 -5.28
N ASN A 663 -12.06 27.98 -5.71
CA ASN A 663 -12.48 27.96 -7.12
C ASN A 663 -12.31 26.58 -7.80
N HIS A 664 -12.48 25.50 -7.03
CA HIS A 664 -12.28 24.13 -7.47
C HIS A 664 -13.64 23.38 -7.59
N PRO A 665 -13.81 22.42 -8.52
CA PRO A 665 -15.03 21.61 -8.60
C PRO A 665 -15.32 20.86 -7.28
N ASP A 666 -14.29 20.32 -6.65
CA ASP A 666 -14.37 19.71 -5.31
C ASP A 666 -14.41 20.73 -4.15
N ARG A 667 -14.97 21.94 -4.33
CA ARG A 667 -15.08 22.94 -3.25
C ARG A 667 -15.82 22.42 -2.01
N PHE A 668 -16.64 21.39 -2.16
CA PHE A 668 -17.30 20.67 -1.07
C PHE A 668 -16.33 20.00 -0.08
N ARG A 669 -15.03 19.88 -0.44
CA ARG A 669 -14.00 19.32 0.43
C ARG A 669 -13.48 20.31 1.48
N GLN A 670 -13.93 21.56 1.48
CA GLN A 670 -13.53 22.55 2.47
C GLN A 670 -14.09 22.21 3.87
N TYR A 671 -13.25 22.38 4.88
CA TYR A 671 -13.66 22.23 6.28
C TYR A 671 -14.76 23.22 6.69
N GLY A 672 -15.70 22.76 7.52
CA GLY A 672 -16.67 23.60 8.21
C GLY A 672 -17.88 24.03 7.35
N LEU A 673 -18.03 23.48 6.14
CA LEU A 673 -19.15 23.83 5.25
C LEU A 673 -20.52 23.49 5.85
N TRP A 674 -20.61 22.47 6.71
CA TRP A 674 -21.85 22.12 7.41
C TRP A 674 -22.30 23.24 8.37
N GLU A 675 -21.39 23.90 9.07
CA GLU A 675 -21.74 24.97 10.02
C GLU A 675 -22.27 26.23 9.31
N ARG A 676 -21.92 26.43 8.02
CA ARG A 676 -22.43 27.55 7.21
C ARG A 676 -23.95 27.53 7.07
N TYR A 677 -24.61 26.40 7.36
CA TYR A 677 -26.06 26.33 7.38
C TYR A 677 -26.66 27.35 8.38
N ALA A 678 -26.12 27.47 9.59
CA ALA A 678 -26.63 28.41 10.59
C ALA A 678 -26.41 29.89 10.19
N ASP A 679 -25.35 30.19 9.43
CA ASP A 679 -25.09 31.54 8.92
C ASP A 679 -26.14 31.97 7.89
N LEU A 680 -26.57 31.04 7.03
CA LEU A 680 -27.52 31.30 5.95
C LEU A 680 -28.97 31.21 6.44
N TYR A 681 -29.22 30.40 7.46
CA TYR A 681 -30.53 30.06 8.00
C TYR A 681 -30.60 30.28 9.52
N PRO A 682 -30.32 31.50 10.03
CA PRO A 682 -30.23 31.74 11.48
C PRO A 682 -31.58 31.54 12.19
N ASP A 683 -32.65 32.12 11.63
CA ASP A 683 -33.96 32.20 12.28
C ASP A 683 -35.00 31.22 11.71
N GLN A 684 -34.79 30.72 10.49
CA GLN A 684 -35.71 29.82 9.79
C GLN A 684 -34.95 28.80 8.95
N ASP A 685 -35.53 27.63 8.73
CA ASP A 685 -34.96 26.62 7.84
C ASP A 685 -35.23 26.91 6.36
N LEU A 686 -34.55 26.14 5.50
CA LEU A 686 -34.67 26.18 4.05
C LEU A 686 -36.13 26.07 3.57
N ILE A 687 -36.53 26.99 2.70
CA ILE A 687 -37.82 26.99 2.01
C ILE A 687 -37.57 26.98 0.50
N TYR A 688 -37.86 25.85 -0.14
CA TYR A 688 -37.78 25.68 -1.58
C TYR A 688 -39.17 25.82 -2.21
N THR A 689 -39.33 26.68 -3.21
CA THR A 689 -40.62 26.87 -3.91
C THR A 689 -40.52 26.34 -5.33
N VAL A 690 -41.24 25.27 -5.62
CA VAL A 690 -41.27 24.62 -6.94
C VAL A 690 -41.67 25.64 -8.02
N GLY A 691 -40.90 25.69 -9.11
CA GLY A 691 -41.10 26.61 -10.22
C GLY A 691 -40.55 28.03 -10.00
N THR A 692 -40.00 28.33 -8.83
CA THR A 692 -39.35 29.62 -8.52
C THR A 692 -37.91 29.46 -8.05
N SER A 693 -37.66 28.54 -7.12
CA SER A 693 -36.31 28.25 -6.59
C SER A 693 -35.47 27.45 -7.57
N ASP A 694 -34.15 27.61 -7.49
CA ASP A 694 -33.13 26.89 -8.26
C ASP A 694 -32.34 25.99 -7.32
N TYR A 695 -32.34 24.67 -7.51
CA TYR A 695 -31.69 23.76 -6.55
C TYR A 695 -30.16 23.95 -6.50
N ALA A 696 -29.54 24.47 -7.56
CA ALA A 696 -28.10 24.75 -7.55
C ALA A 696 -27.73 25.98 -6.69
N LYS A 697 -28.72 26.78 -6.28
CA LYS A 697 -28.51 28.02 -5.51
C LYS A 697 -29.26 28.04 -4.18
N ASP A 698 -30.45 27.48 -4.16
CA ASP A 698 -31.42 27.62 -3.07
C ASP A 698 -31.61 26.32 -2.29
N TRP A 699 -31.02 25.21 -2.74
CA TRP A 699 -31.03 23.93 -2.02
C TRP A 699 -29.66 23.68 -1.40
N PHE A 700 -29.52 23.83 -0.09
CA PHE A 700 -28.26 23.60 0.59
C PHE A 700 -27.84 22.12 0.45
N PHE A 701 -26.56 21.86 0.20
CA PHE A 701 -26.09 20.51 -0.17
C PHE A 701 -26.32 19.42 0.89
N ALA A 702 -26.46 19.79 2.16
CA ALA A 702 -26.67 18.86 3.27
C ALA A 702 -27.72 19.35 4.28
N GLN A 703 -28.75 18.56 4.55
CA GLN A 703 -29.66 18.82 5.66
C GLN A 703 -29.00 18.39 6.97
N VAL A 704 -28.46 19.38 7.67
CA VAL A 704 -27.72 19.23 8.93
C VAL A 704 -28.48 19.86 10.08
N THR A 705 -28.04 19.59 11.32
CA THR A 705 -28.50 20.33 12.50
C THR A 705 -28.08 21.79 12.44
N ARG A 706 -28.86 22.70 13.04
CA ARG A 706 -28.51 24.12 13.15
C ARG A 706 -27.84 24.40 14.49
N LYS A 707 -26.64 24.97 14.44
CA LYS A 707 -25.90 25.44 15.62
C LYS A 707 -26.58 26.68 16.22
N LYS A 708 -26.64 26.75 17.56
CA LYS A 708 -27.18 27.88 18.34
C LYS A 708 -26.08 28.65 19.04
N ASP A 709 -26.41 29.86 19.51
CA ASP A 709 -25.49 30.76 20.21
C ASP A 709 -24.91 30.18 21.51
N ASP A 710 -25.58 29.22 22.13
CA ASP A 710 -25.14 28.52 23.34
C ASP A 710 -24.34 27.23 23.04
N ASP A 711 -23.84 27.09 21.81
CA ASP A 711 -23.14 25.91 21.28
C ASP A 711 -23.97 24.61 21.30
N THR A 712 -25.29 24.72 21.48
CA THR A 712 -26.21 23.59 21.26
C THR A 712 -26.61 23.47 19.79
N TYR A 713 -27.25 22.34 19.46
CA TYR A 713 -27.71 22.04 18.12
C TYR A 713 -29.20 21.72 18.15
N GLU A 714 -29.94 22.16 17.13
CA GLU A 714 -31.34 21.78 16.93
C GLU A 714 -31.51 21.04 15.60
N GLY A 715 -32.49 20.14 15.54
CA GLY A 715 -32.95 19.54 14.29
C GLY A 715 -33.55 20.58 13.34
N THR A 716 -33.53 20.28 12.05
CA THR A 716 -33.98 21.20 11.00
C THR A 716 -35.19 20.66 10.25
N THR A 717 -36.12 21.55 9.84
CA THR A 717 -37.30 21.21 9.04
C THR A 717 -37.37 22.04 7.77
N TRP A 718 -36.98 21.42 6.66
CA TRP A 718 -37.03 22.05 5.33
C TRP A 718 -38.46 22.00 4.78
N GLN A 719 -38.81 22.99 3.97
CA GLN A 719 -40.12 23.10 3.33
C GLN A 719 -39.99 23.07 1.82
N ILE A 720 -40.73 22.19 1.16
CA ILE A 720 -40.97 22.25 -0.28
C ILE A 720 -42.40 22.74 -0.49
N LYS A 721 -42.54 23.94 -1.06
CA LYS A 721 -43.82 24.56 -1.41
C LYS A 721 -44.12 24.31 -2.88
N PHE A 722 -45.31 23.80 -3.18
CA PHE A 722 -45.72 23.49 -4.54
C PHE A 722 -47.21 23.70 -4.74
N GLN A 723 -47.62 23.91 -5.99
CA GLN A 723 -49.02 24.09 -6.36
C GLN A 723 -49.55 22.86 -7.10
N LEU A 724 -50.81 22.52 -6.84
CA LEU A 724 -51.55 21.50 -7.58
C LEU A 724 -52.84 22.10 -8.15
N ASP A 725 -53.01 22.03 -9.47
CA ASP A 725 -54.19 22.58 -10.15
C ASP A 725 -55.46 21.75 -9.88
N ASN A 726 -55.31 20.43 -9.72
CA ASN A 726 -56.40 19.50 -9.45
C ASN A 726 -55.90 18.37 -8.55
N VAL A 727 -56.70 18.03 -7.54
CA VAL A 727 -56.41 16.90 -6.63
C VAL A 727 -57.57 15.91 -6.69
N ASN A 728 -57.39 14.83 -7.45
CA ASN A 728 -58.34 13.72 -7.42
C ASN A 728 -58.30 13.04 -6.04
N LYS A 729 -59.33 13.28 -5.23
CA LYS A 729 -59.41 12.83 -3.83
C LYS A 729 -59.43 11.31 -3.65
N SER A 730 -59.64 10.52 -4.71
CA SER A 730 -59.54 9.06 -4.66
C SER A 730 -58.17 8.50 -5.08
N GLY A 731 -57.22 9.36 -5.47
CA GLY A 731 -55.90 8.95 -5.94
C GLY A 731 -54.85 8.86 -4.83
N THR A 732 -53.74 8.21 -5.16
CA THR A 732 -52.52 8.19 -4.34
C THR A 732 -51.39 8.79 -5.16
N PHE A 733 -50.73 9.81 -4.59
CA PHE A 733 -49.52 10.40 -5.15
C PHE A 733 -48.31 9.63 -4.61
N LYS A 734 -47.21 9.60 -5.37
CA LYS A 734 -45.97 8.92 -4.96
C LYS A 734 -44.85 9.93 -4.81
N LEU A 735 -44.28 10.01 -3.61
CA LEU A 735 -43.06 10.78 -3.35
C LEU A 735 -41.86 9.83 -3.37
N ARG A 736 -40.91 10.10 -4.24
CA ARG A 736 -39.61 9.42 -4.30
C ARG A 736 -38.57 10.33 -3.68
N ILE A 737 -37.78 9.78 -2.75
CA ILE A 737 -36.63 10.47 -2.17
C ILE A 737 -35.44 9.54 -2.24
N SER A 738 -34.40 9.94 -2.97
CA SER A 738 -33.09 9.35 -2.86
C SER A 738 -32.14 10.23 -2.06
N LEU A 739 -31.32 9.58 -1.24
CA LEU A 739 -30.27 10.21 -0.46
C LEU A 739 -28.90 9.75 -0.97
N ALA A 740 -28.00 10.70 -1.17
CA ALA A 740 -26.60 10.44 -1.50
C ALA A 740 -25.82 9.92 -0.28
N THR A 741 -26.24 10.28 0.93
CA THR A 741 -25.65 9.79 2.19
C THR A 741 -26.57 10.08 3.39
N ALA A 742 -26.33 9.36 4.49
CA ALA A 742 -26.89 9.69 5.79
C ALA A 742 -25.86 9.48 6.92
N ASN A 743 -25.89 10.33 7.95
CA ASN A 743 -25.07 10.18 9.13
C ASN A 743 -25.88 10.47 10.40
N ILE A 744 -26.25 9.42 11.14
CA ILE A 744 -27.04 9.50 12.38
C ILE A 744 -28.24 10.45 12.19
N ALA A 745 -29.04 10.17 11.16
CA ALA A 745 -30.14 11.03 10.76
C ALA A 745 -31.44 10.25 10.68
N GLU A 746 -32.54 10.94 10.92
CA GLU A 746 -33.89 10.44 10.67
C GLU A 746 -34.57 11.44 9.75
N LEU A 747 -35.19 10.98 8.66
CA LEU A 747 -36.02 11.82 7.80
C LEU A 747 -37.49 11.56 8.11
N GLN A 748 -38.17 12.56 8.66
CA GLN A 748 -39.61 12.55 8.85
C GLN A 748 -40.30 13.41 7.80
N ILE A 749 -41.39 12.90 7.23
CA ILE A 749 -42.15 13.55 6.17
C ILE A 749 -43.54 13.92 6.68
N ARG A 750 -43.95 15.18 6.47
CA ARG A 750 -45.30 15.67 6.75
C ARG A 750 -45.83 16.48 5.57
N ILE A 751 -47.15 16.53 5.42
CA ILE A 751 -47.82 17.26 4.34
C ILE A 751 -48.83 18.23 4.94
N ASN A 752 -48.72 19.51 4.60
CA ASN A 752 -49.60 20.63 4.97
C ASN A 752 -49.73 20.96 6.47
N ASP A 753 -49.66 19.97 7.36
CA ASP A 753 -49.57 20.15 8.81
C ASP A 753 -48.17 19.77 9.32
N PRO A 754 -47.30 20.73 9.69
CA PRO A 754 -45.96 20.44 10.21
C PRO A 754 -45.97 19.75 11.58
N LYS A 755 -47.11 19.74 12.29
CA LYS A 755 -47.25 19.14 13.62
C LYS A 755 -48.00 17.81 13.61
N ALA A 756 -48.32 17.28 12.43
CA ALA A 756 -48.98 15.98 12.30
C ALA A 756 -48.19 14.88 13.05
N ASP A 757 -48.88 14.12 13.88
CA ASP A 757 -48.34 13.02 14.67
C ASP A 757 -49.27 11.80 14.58
N PRO A 758 -48.79 10.64 14.09
CA PRO A 758 -47.43 10.39 13.58
C PRO A 758 -47.12 11.18 12.29
N PRO A 759 -45.83 11.39 11.94
CA PRO A 759 -45.47 11.83 10.60
C PRO A 759 -46.01 10.85 9.55
N LEU A 760 -46.22 11.31 8.31
CA LEU A 760 -46.67 10.45 7.21
C LEU A 760 -45.69 9.31 6.96
N PHE A 761 -44.39 9.61 7.07
CA PHE A 761 -43.31 8.64 6.91
C PHE A 761 -42.14 9.00 7.81
N THR A 762 -41.42 7.99 8.29
CA THR A 762 -40.11 8.14 8.94
C THR A 762 -39.18 7.03 8.45
N THR A 763 -37.92 7.36 8.23
CA THR A 763 -36.86 6.37 7.96
C THR A 763 -36.43 5.60 9.21
N GLY A 764 -36.78 6.11 10.41
CA GLY A 764 -35.99 5.84 11.62
C GLY A 764 -34.57 6.38 11.50
N VAL A 765 -33.72 6.10 12.49
CA VAL A 765 -32.32 6.52 12.46
C VAL A 765 -31.53 5.65 11.47
N ILE A 766 -30.94 6.29 10.47
CA ILE A 766 -30.17 5.68 9.38
C ILE A 766 -28.77 6.31 9.27
N GLY A 767 -27.92 5.67 8.47
CA GLY A 767 -26.58 6.16 8.16
C GLY A 767 -25.51 5.63 9.12
N LYS A 768 -24.47 6.47 9.32
CA LYS A 768 -23.14 6.24 9.95
C LYS A 768 -22.00 6.36 8.93
N ASP A 769 -22.28 6.89 7.76
CA ASP A 769 -21.30 7.06 6.68
C ASP A 769 -20.14 7.97 7.09
N ASN A 770 -20.39 8.95 7.98
CA ASN A 770 -19.49 10.04 8.34
C ASN A 770 -19.06 10.91 7.15
N THR A 771 -19.86 10.96 6.09
CA THR A 771 -19.56 11.73 4.87
C THR A 771 -19.39 13.22 5.14
N ILE A 772 -20.29 13.82 5.95
CA ILE A 772 -20.25 15.25 6.32
C ILE A 772 -18.93 15.60 7.03
N LEU A 773 -18.58 14.82 8.06
CA LEU A 773 -17.33 14.97 8.82
C LEU A 773 -16.08 14.81 7.94
N ARG A 774 -16.19 14.09 6.83
CA ARG A 774 -15.07 13.73 5.94
C ARG A 774 -15.12 14.48 4.63
N HIS A 775 -15.80 15.63 4.61
CA HIS A 775 -15.83 16.58 3.49
C HIS A 775 -16.23 15.93 2.16
N GLY A 776 -17.16 14.97 2.21
CA GLY A 776 -17.71 14.29 1.03
C GLY A 776 -19.09 14.83 0.64
N ILE A 777 -19.54 14.46 -0.57
CA ILE A 777 -20.88 14.79 -1.11
C ILE A 777 -21.77 13.56 -1.31
N HIS A 778 -21.26 12.38 -0.95
CA HIS A 778 -21.95 11.10 -1.07
C HIS A 778 -21.28 10.01 -0.22
N GLY A 779 -22.06 9.01 0.14
CA GLY A 779 -21.71 7.84 0.94
C GLY A 779 -22.52 6.65 0.43
N LEU A 780 -23.33 6.04 1.29
CA LEU A 780 -24.28 5.00 0.85
C LEU A 780 -25.55 5.63 0.28
N TYR A 781 -26.01 5.08 -0.84
CA TYR A 781 -27.25 5.46 -1.50
C TYR A 781 -28.46 4.81 -0.82
N TRP A 782 -29.51 5.60 -0.63
CA TRP A 782 -30.79 5.19 -0.07
C TRP A 782 -31.92 5.65 -1.00
N LEU A 783 -32.94 4.82 -1.20
CA LEU A 783 -34.14 5.19 -1.96
C LEU A 783 -35.39 4.85 -1.16
N TYR A 784 -36.26 5.84 -0.99
CA TYR A 784 -37.56 5.71 -0.33
C TYR A 784 -38.68 6.05 -1.30
N SER A 785 -39.78 5.31 -1.18
CA SER A 785 -40.99 5.48 -1.98
C SER A 785 -42.19 5.58 -1.05
N ILE A 786 -42.77 6.77 -0.97
CA ILE A 786 -43.79 7.12 0.01
C ILE A 786 -45.13 7.35 -0.70
N ASP A 787 -46.17 6.70 -0.20
CA ASP A 787 -47.55 6.94 -0.62
C ASP A 787 -48.11 8.17 0.08
N ILE A 788 -48.60 9.13 -0.70
CA ILE A 788 -49.29 10.32 -0.21
C ILE A 788 -50.77 10.21 -0.61
N PRO A 789 -51.67 9.93 0.34
CA PRO A 789 -53.11 9.99 0.09
C PRO A 789 -53.52 11.39 -0.39
N ALA A 790 -54.31 11.47 -1.47
CA ALA A 790 -54.79 12.74 -2.00
C ALA A 790 -55.65 13.55 -1.00
N THR A 791 -56.16 12.91 0.06
CA THR A 791 -56.85 13.56 1.17
C THR A 791 -55.96 14.50 1.99
N LEU A 792 -54.63 14.29 1.98
CA LEU A 792 -53.66 15.16 2.65
C LEU A 792 -53.29 16.40 1.81
N LEU A 793 -53.64 16.39 0.52
CA LEU A 793 -53.32 17.46 -0.44
C LEU A 793 -54.56 18.32 -0.71
N VAL A 794 -54.36 19.59 -1.05
CA VAL A 794 -55.40 20.54 -1.43
C VAL A 794 -55.14 21.08 -2.83
N GLU A 795 -56.20 21.53 -3.52
CA GLU A 795 -56.03 22.33 -4.73
C GLU A 795 -55.41 23.68 -4.37
N GLY A 796 -54.44 24.13 -5.16
CA GLY A 796 -53.61 25.29 -4.85
C GLY A 796 -52.36 24.93 -4.06
N ASN A 797 -52.01 25.74 -3.06
CA ASN A 797 -50.73 25.66 -2.35
C ASN A 797 -50.68 24.47 -1.38
N ASN A 798 -49.62 23.68 -1.50
CA ASN A 798 -49.27 22.61 -0.58
C ASN A 798 -47.84 22.81 -0.07
N THR A 799 -47.55 22.26 1.12
CA THR A 799 -46.21 22.22 1.69
C THR A 799 -45.86 20.81 2.11
N LEU A 800 -44.72 20.32 1.62
CA LEU A 800 -44.05 19.12 2.10
C LEU A 800 -42.98 19.55 3.10
N PHE A 801 -43.02 18.96 4.30
CA PHE A 801 -42.03 19.20 5.36
C PHE A 801 -41.09 17.99 5.44
N LEU A 802 -39.79 18.28 5.41
CA LEU A 802 -38.70 17.31 5.56
C LEU A 802 -37.97 17.62 6.86
N THR A 803 -38.23 16.85 7.91
CA THR A 803 -37.67 17.08 9.25
C THR A 803 -36.56 16.09 9.53
N GLN A 804 -35.38 16.62 9.86
CA GLN A 804 -34.31 15.91 10.56
C GLN A 804 -34.41 16.32 12.04
N PRO A 805 -34.85 15.44 12.96
CA PRO A 805 -35.07 15.82 14.36
C PRO A 805 -33.89 15.49 15.28
N ILE A 806 -32.89 14.73 14.81
CA ILE A 806 -31.82 14.21 15.66
C ILE A 806 -30.77 15.29 15.91
N SER A 807 -30.72 15.82 17.13
CA SER A 807 -29.72 16.83 17.54
C SER A 807 -29.04 16.54 18.88
N ASP A 808 -29.52 15.56 19.63
CA ASP A 808 -29.11 15.30 21.02
C ASP A 808 -28.27 14.01 21.14
N SER A 809 -27.14 13.95 20.42
CA SER A 809 -26.22 12.80 20.41
C SER A 809 -24.77 13.28 20.20
N PRO A 810 -23.71 12.51 20.54
CA PRO A 810 -22.33 12.94 20.36
C PRO A 810 -22.03 13.45 18.94
N LEU A 811 -21.29 14.56 18.87
CA LEU A 811 -20.92 15.27 17.64
C LEU A 811 -22.12 15.63 16.74
N PRO A 812 -23.13 16.36 17.26
CA PRO A 812 -24.36 16.65 16.53
C PRO A 812 -24.15 17.52 15.28
N ALA A 813 -23.05 18.29 15.24
CA ALA A 813 -22.64 19.10 14.08
C ALA A 813 -22.56 18.31 12.76
N PHE A 814 -22.32 17.00 12.83
CA PHE A 814 -22.20 16.13 11.66
C PHE A 814 -23.42 15.24 11.42
N HIS A 815 -24.50 15.42 12.20
CA HIS A 815 -25.74 14.68 11.98
C HIS A 815 -26.49 15.31 10.82
N GLY A 816 -26.95 14.47 9.90
CA GLY A 816 -27.62 14.95 8.71
C GLY A 816 -27.65 13.97 7.58
N LEU A 817 -28.24 14.42 6.48
CA LEU A 817 -28.39 13.68 5.24
C LEU A 817 -28.11 14.61 4.06
N MET A 818 -27.68 14.03 2.95
CA MET A 818 -27.59 14.75 1.68
C MET A 818 -28.56 14.09 0.71
N TYR A 819 -29.34 14.92 0.04
CA TYR A 819 -30.24 14.45 -0.99
C TYR A 819 -29.46 14.16 -2.26
N ASP A 820 -29.96 13.19 -3.02
CA ASP A 820 -29.57 12.97 -4.41
C ASP A 820 -30.68 13.53 -5.29
N TYR A 821 -31.90 13.00 -5.13
CA TYR A 821 -33.02 13.41 -5.96
C TYR A 821 -34.36 13.24 -5.26
N ILE A 822 -35.27 14.20 -5.49
CA ILE A 822 -36.63 14.18 -4.96
C ILE A 822 -37.61 14.32 -6.11
N ARG A 823 -38.65 13.48 -6.15
CA ARG A 823 -39.71 13.57 -7.17
C ARG A 823 -41.08 13.32 -6.59
N LEU A 824 -42.05 14.17 -6.94
CA LEU A 824 -43.47 13.90 -6.72
C LEU A 824 -44.14 13.45 -8.02
N GLU A 825 -44.81 12.30 -7.96
CA GLU A 825 -45.59 11.72 -9.04
C GLU A 825 -47.09 11.85 -8.72
N GLY A 826 -47.88 12.22 -9.73
CA GLY A 826 -49.34 12.21 -9.64
C GLY A 826 -49.91 10.80 -9.72
N PRO A 827 -51.19 10.59 -9.36
CA PRO A 827 -51.85 9.31 -9.57
C PRO A 827 -51.86 8.95 -11.07
N PRO A 828 -51.73 7.67 -11.45
CA PRO A 828 -51.80 7.25 -12.84
C PRO A 828 -53.13 7.69 -13.47
N SER A 829 -53.06 8.41 -14.59
CA SER A 829 -54.24 8.82 -15.33
C SER A 829 -54.91 7.61 -15.98
N SER A 830 -56.22 7.44 -15.79
CA SER A 830 -57.03 6.39 -16.44
C SER A 830 -57.25 6.63 -17.94
N THR A 831 -56.67 7.68 -18.52
CA THR A 831 -56.83 8.04 -19.93
C THR A 831 -55.48 8.33 -20.58
N SER A 832 -55.08 7.41 -21.45
CA SER A 832 -54.10 7.63 -22.51
C SER A 832 -54.64 8.68 -23.50
N THR A 833 -54.45 9.97 -23.21
CA THR A 833 -54.72 11.03 -24.20
C THR A 833 -53.67 12.13 -24.14
N ARG A 834 -52.71 12.01 -25.07
CA ARG A 834 -52.15 13.05 -25.97
C ARG A 834 -51.94 14.46 -25.38
N GLY A 835 -50.66 14.75 -25.16
CA GLY A 835 -50.01 15.93 -25.75
C GLY A 835 -50.14 17.26 -25.00
N VAL A 836 -49.23 17.51 -24.06
CA VAL A 836 -48.67 18.84 -23.81
C VAL A 836 -47.19 18.67 -23.42
N LYS A 837 -46.27 19.23 -24.22
CA LYS A 837 -44.84 19.35 -23.87
C LYS A 837 -44.69 20.38 -22.75
N PRO A 838 -43.90 20.10 -21.68
CA PRO A 838 -43.35 21.16 -20.85
C PRO A 838 -42.31 21.96 -21.64
N ALA A 839 -42.26 23.27 -21.39
CA ALA A 839 -41.38 24.20 -22.07
C ALA A 839 -39.94 24.15 -21.53
N ASN A 840 -38.97 24.19 -22.47
CA ASN A 840 -37.57 24.59 -22.34
C ASN A 840 -36.75 24.07 -21.15
N ILE A 841 -36.11 22.92 -21.37
CA ILE A 841 -34.87 22.52 -20.71
C ILE A 841 -33.73 23.35 -21.35
N ALA A 842 -32.98 24.10 -20.52
CA ALA A 842 -31.73 24.71 -20.96
C ALA A 842 -30.67 23.61 -21.19
N PRO A 843 -29.83 23.71 -22.24
CA PRO A 843 -28.87 22.67 -22.57
C PRO A 843 -27.80 22.54 -21.48
N ASN A 844 -27.57 21.30 -21.06
CA ASN A 844 -26.38 20.87 -20.31
C ASN A 844 -25.13 21.41 -20.99
N THR A 845 -24.45 22.37 -20.36
CA THR A 845 -23.03 22.58 -20.59
C THR A 845 -22.28 21.51 -19.83
N SER A 846 -21.79 20.52 -20.57
CA SER A 846 -20.69 19.67 -20.14
C SER A 846 -19.48 20.55 -19.80
N LEU A 847 -19.08 20.55 -18.53
CA LEU A 847 -17.71 20.86 -18.18
C LEU A 847 -16.99 19.52 -18.13
N ASP A 848 -16.14 19.29 -19.13
CA ASP A 848 -15.05 18.31 -19.07
C ASP A 848 -14.05 18.70 -17.97
#